data_AF-A0A930K5I7-F1
#
_entry.id   AF-A0A930K5I7-F1
#
_cell.length_a   1.000
_cell.length_b   1.000
_cell.length_c   1.000
_cell.angle_alpha   90.00
_cell.angle_beta   90.00
_cell.angle_gamma   90.00
#
_symmetry.space_group_name_H-M   'P 1'
#
loop_
_entity.id
_entity.type
_entity.pdbx_description
1 polymer ?
#
loop_
_entity_poly.entity_id
_entity_poly.type
_entity_poly.pdbx_seq_one_letter_code
_entity_poly.pdbx_strand_id
1 'polypeptide(L)'
;MVDNKVKESLYNIYLSMPKESLFEKGDGWVRGDEFAKAVKKERINFKSLGYAWCSELLEDTGIFVFCTEQNIPYVNRKLDSKRSNTQRMDILSANSKDAEKIKQKLRLKNNQFIGQFTPQKNEGCYTITDIRNTDFTKIEDEERGIKNPSILFRSNKEYHHFAYYKFTWVLLESDPLKFGIDLREEITPMYPKDIINSRYECIMHYSDDAAKNVAGSLDTLKKQLTQSGKEVFIYELLQNANDYPRHAIIEDVYQALPVEVEFHITENYLIFQHTGECFNPKNIAAICGINDGEKAENTEAIGYKGIGFKTVFLDNDYVLLITGNYTFRFDKSATDVSNTPWQILPIWTENDEIDNDIKTVFRQHPNDEFRVKFALQPRDAEILTDKDRDDNYIDLFTDVFDSERVILFIPNIKKVSVFIDGQDEPIVREKDYKDWCVSDSLVDNIPEDITTKINDVLENPDSLRSDGYEKIPKKYKNFRKTAVKFACKRIGRKLLPVDDAILYCYLPAKRADWGFNFLMNTDMVPNGQRDDIEDIELNHVIARIAGKQFFYWIKQLIASEEYDLDSIFALIPDFDECKKRRFYKAFIEEFQEEFETLIEEEPFVPCVNKDGERTFECIDNIINDMTRMTAFGVISDENFINLMGLSDYSLPVNALRQSEFFKNFLYKHSPSSLVVKVDDIVAKCEEVNFQKWLADTQN
;
A
#
# COMPACT_ATOMS: atom_id res chain seq x y z
N MET A 1 2.53 57.49 28.36
CA MET A 1 1.98 57.02 27.07
C MET A 1 2.99 57.44 26.00
N VAL A 2 3.58 56.48 25.27
CA VAL A 2 4.67 56.75 24.31
C VAL A 2 4.12 57.52 23.09
N ASP A 3 4.83 58.58 22.67
CA ASP A 3 4.47 59.42 21.51
C ASP A 3 4.35 58.58 20.22
N ASN A 4 3.33 58.87 19.41
CA ASN A 4 3.06 58.17 18.14
C ASN A 4 4.22 58.30 17.15
N LYS A 5 4.94 59.42 17.14
CA LYS A 5 6.15 59.56 16.30
C LYS A 5 7.24 58.58 16.72
N VAL A 6 7.42 58.37 18.01
CA VAL A 6 8.39 57.40 18.54
C VAL A 6 7.95 55.98 18.22
N LYS A 7 6.65 55.65 18.34
CA LYS A 7 6.10 54.34 17.95
C LYS A 7 6.33 54.03 16.47
N GLU A 8 6.09 55.00 15.59
CA GLU A 8 6.29 54.85 14.15
C GLU A 8 7.78 54.68 13.80
N SER A 9 8.67 55.44 14.44
CA SER A 9 10.11 55.25 14.26
C SER A 9 10.59 53.87 14.73
N LEU A 10 10.14 53.39 15.89
CA LEU A 10 10.48 52.05 16.38
C LEU A 10 9.96 50.93 15.45
N TYR A 11 8.77 51.12 14.87
CA TYR A 11 8.21 50.19 13.90
C TYR A 11 9.01 50.15 12.59
N ASN A 12 9.43 51.32 12.08
CA ASN A 12 10.25 51.39 10.88
C ASN A 12 11.64 50.76 11.08
N ILE A 13 12.23 50.91 12.27
CA ILE A 13 13.47 50.23 12.64
C ILE A 13 13.28 48.70 12.55
N TYR A 14 12.20 48.16 13.12
CA TYR A 14 11.87 46.74 13.03
C TYR A 14 11.70 46.23 11.60
N LEU A 15 11.00 46.98 10.75
CA LEU A 15 10.85 46.64 9.34
C LEU A 15 12.18 46.64 8.58
N SER A 16 13.15 47.46 8.98
CA SER A 16 14.45 47.55 8.33
C SER A 16 15.46 46.47 8.72
N MET A 17 15.22 45.75 9.82
CA MET A 17 16.18 44.77 10.35
C MET A 17 16.00 43.38 9.73
N PRO A 18 17.06 42.55 9.62
CA PRO A 18 16.93 41.17 9.20
C PRO A 18 16.07 40.36 10.19
N LYS A 19 15.26 39.43 9.68
CA LYS A 19 14.36 38.60 10.49
C LYS A 19 14.86 37.16 10.49
N GLU A 20 14.81 36.54 11.66
CA GLU A 20 15.16 35.16 11.92
C GLU A 20 13.89 34.30 12.10
N SER A 21 14.03 33.02 11.81
CA SER A 21 13.02 31.99 12.08
C SER A 21 13.42 31.24 13.36
N LEU A 22 12.51 31.18 14.32
CA LEU A 22 12.72 30.48 15.59
C LEU A 22 11.95 29.16 15.57
N PHE A 23 12.57 28.08 16.04
CA PHE A 23 12.07 26.71 15.87
C PHE A 23 10.65 26.51 16.41
N GLU A 24 10.33 27.10 17.57
CA GLU A 24 8.99 26.98 18.17
C GLU A 24 8.03 28.14 17.86
N LYS A 25 8.53 29.26 17.32
CA LYS A 25 7.77 30.52 17.20
C LYS A 25 7.65 31.07 15.77
N GLY A 26 8.19 30.36 14.79
CA GLY A 26 8.10 30.69 13.38
C GLY A 26 8.91 31.93 12.99
N ASP A 27 8.56 32.52 11.86
CA ASP A 27 9.33 33.59 11.22
C ASP A 27 9.09 34.99 11.81
N GLY A 28 10.03 35.90 11.54
CA GLY A 28 9.83 37.33 11.75
C GLY A 28 10.51 37.91 12.99
N TRP A 29 11.37 37.16 13.68
CA TRP A 29 11.97 37.61 14.93
C TRP A 29 13.25 38.41 14.70
N VAL A 30 13.48 39.44 15.50
CA VAL A 30 14.71 40.24 15.49
C VAL A 30 15.40 40.10 16.83
N ARG A 31 16.71 39.85 16.83
CA ARG A 31 17.50 39.77 18.06
C ARG A 31 17.39 41.07 18.88
N GLY A 32 16.98 40.94 20.13
CA GLY A 32 16.64 42.07 21.00
C GLY A 32 17.84 42.97 21.32
N ASP A 33 19.05 42.43 21.39
CA ASP A 33 20.28 43.20 21.63
C ASP A 33 20.68 44.04 20.41
N GLU A 34 20.48 43.51 19.21
CA GLU A 34 20.68 44.25 17.96
C GLU A 34 19.60 45.32 17.76
N PHE A 35 18.36 44.98 18.08
CA PHE A 35 17.24 45.90 18.01
C PHE A 35 17.49 47.13 18.91
N ALA A 36 17.93 46.90 20.15
CA ALA A 36 18.27 47.99 21.07
C ALA A 36 19.45 48.86 20.57
N LYS A 37 20.42 48.28 19.85
CA LYS A 37 21.51 49.05 19.21
C LYS A 37 20.98 49.92 18.07
N ALA A 38 20.08 49.40 17.25
CA ALA A 38 19.46 50.14 16.14
C ALA A 38 18.62 51.32 16.64
N VAL A 39 17.85 51.13 17.72
CA VAL A 39 17.09 52.21 18.38
C VAL A 39 17.99 53.35 18.86
N LYS A 40 19.15 53.04 19.46
CA LYS A 40 20.12 54.06 19.87
C LYS A 40 20.72 54.81 18.67
N LYS A 41 20.93 54.15 17.53
CA LYS A 41 21.51 54.73 16.33
C LYS A 41 20.61 55.80 15.70
N GLU A 42 19.30 55.59 15.76
CA GLU A 42 18.27 56.56 15.34
C GLU A 42 18.02 57.70 16.36
N ARG A 43 18.94 57.88 17.33
CA ARG A 43 18.90 58.93 18.38
C ARG A 43 17.66 58.87 19.30
N ILE A 44 16.97 57.73 19.36
CA ILE A 44 15.88 57.51 20.31
C ILE A 44 16.50 57.12 21.66
N ASN A 45 16.63 58.11 22.56
CA ASN A 45 17.20 57.89 23.89
C ASN A 45 16.10 57.51 24.90
N PHE A 46 15.87 56.22 25.07
CA PHE A 46 14.87 55.69 25.99
C PHE A 46 15.10 56.08 27.46
N LYS A 47 16.35 56.35 27.88
CA LYS A 47 16.64 56.85 29.23
C LYS A 47 16.13 58.28 29.46
N SER A 48 16.23 59.14 28.45
CA SER A 48 15.63 60.48 28.52
C SER A 48 14.09 60.47 28.46
N LEU A 49 13.51 59.36 28.00
CA LEU A 49 12.06 59.12 28.03
C LEU A 49 11.58 58.47 29.34
N GLY A 50 12.47 58.26 30.30
CA GLY A 50 12.15 57.72 31.63
C GLY A 50 12.29 56.21 31.79
N TYR A 51 12.79 55.49 30.78
CA TYR A 51 12.93 54.02 30.82
C TYR A 51 14.35 53.57 31.17
N ALA A 52 14.48 52.55 32.02
CA ALA A 52 15.79 52.00 32.39
C ALA A 52 16.36 51.12 31.26
N TRP A 53 15.48 50.37 30.60
CA TRP A 53 15.83 49.44 29.52
C TRP A 53 15.01 49.68 28.24
N CYS A 54 15.58 49.29 27.10
CA CYS A 54 14.90 49.43 25.81
C CYS A 54 13.69 48.50 25.69
N SER A 55 13.72 47.33 26.34
CA SER A 55 12.59 46.40 26.39
C SER A 55 11.36 47.03 27.07
N GLU A 56 11.55 47.77 28.17
CA GLU A 56 10.46 48.45 28.89
C GLU A 56 9.77 49.49 28.00
N LEU A 57 10.55 50.30 27.25
CA LEU A 57 9.99 51.24 26.28
C LEU A 57 9.16 50.51 25.22
N LEU A 58 9.66 49.37 24.72
CA LEU A 58 9.02 48.60 23.66
C LEU A 58 7.74 47.90 24.14
N GLU A 59 7.74 47.37 25.36
CA GLU A 59 6.53 46.83 26.01
C GLU A 59 5.45 47.90 26.15
N ASP A 60 5.83 49.09 26.62
CA ASP A 60 4.93 50.25 26.78
C ASP A 60 4.36 50.77 25.45
N THR A 61 4.98 50.46 24.31
CA THR A 61 4.39 50.81 23.01
C THR A 61 3.13 49.99 22.72
N GLY A 62 3.07 48.76 23.23
CA GLY A 62 2.03 47.78 22.93
C GLY A 62 2.13 47.14 21.53
N ILE A 63 3.17 47.44 20.75
CA ILE A 63 3.31 47.03 19.34
C ILE A 63 4.19 45.78 19.18
N PHE A 64 4.94 45.39 20.22
CA PHE A 64 5.91 44.30 20.15
C PHE A 64 5.59 43.17 21.15
N VAL A 65 6.01 41.96 20.79
CA VAL A 65 6.04 40.76 21.63
C VAL A 65 7.49 40.28 21.76
N PHE A 66 7.78 39.65 22.89
CA PHE A 66 9.13 39.24 23.25
C PHE A 66 9.14 37.75 23.55
N CYS A 67 10.22 37.08 23.18
CA CYS A 67 10.50 35.72 23.62
C CYS A 67 12.00 35.56 23.90
N THR A 68 12.37 34.42 24.47
CA THR A 68 13.77 34.06 24.73
C THR A 68 13.96 32.63 24.25
N GLU A 69 14.92 32.41 23.35
CA GLU A 69 15.30 31.08 22.87
C GLU A 69 16.80 30.94 23.11
N GLN A 70 17.22 29.85 23.77
CA GLN A 70 18.62 29.59 24.15
C GLN A 70 19.28 30.75 24.94
N ASN A 71 18.56 31.38 25.87
CA ASN A 71 18.99 32.55 26.65
C ASN A 71 19.27 33.83 25.83
N ILE A 72 18.85 33.90 24.56
CA ILE A 72 18.94 35.09 23.72
C ILE A 72 17.56 35.75 23.60
N PRO A 73 17.41 37.06 23.89
CA PRO A 73 16.12 37.73 23.79
C PRO A 73 15.80 38.12 22.34
N TYR A 74 14.55 37.96 21.95
CA TYR A 74 14.02 38.28 20.62
C TYR A 74 12.78 39.17 20.70
N VAL A 75 12.60 40.01 19.68
CA VAL A 75 11.48 40.93 19.48
C VAL A 75 10.78 40.62 18.16
N ASN A 76 9.46 40.51 18.20
CA ASN A 76 8.61 40.45 17.00
C ASN A 76 7.44 41.42 17.18
N ARG A 77 6.74 41.75 16.10
CA ARG A 77 5.55 42.60 16.17
C ARG A 77 4.39 41.83 16.83
N LYS A 78 3.73 42.47 17.78
CA LYS A 78 2.46 42.03 18.33
C LYS A 78 1.42 42.07 17.21
N LEU A 79 0.88 40.91 16.85
CA LEU A 79 -0.28 40.82 15.96
C LEU A 79 -1.47 41.43 16.70
N ASP A 80 -1.91 42.62 16.27
CA ASP A 80 -3.06 43.29 16.87
C ASP A 80 -4.28 42.35 16.91
N SER A 81 -4.72 42.03 18.12
CA SER A 81 -5.96 41.30 18.43
C SER A 81 -7.22 42.14 18.23
N LYS A 82 -7.11 43.28 17.53
CA LYS A 82 -8.24 44.04 17.01
C LYS A 82 -8.32 43.89 15.48
N ARG A 83 -8.73 42.70 15.05
CA ARG A 83 -9.62 42.58 13.89
C ARG A 83 -11.06 42.51 14.40
N SER A 84 -11.53 43.62 14.97
CA SER A 84 -12.93 43.98 14.77
C SER A 84 -13.08 44.23 13.26
N ASN A 85 -13.99 43.50 12.63
CA ASN A 85 -14.37 43.63 11.22
C ASN A 85 -13.94 44.92 10.51
N THR A 86 -12.90 44.80 9.70
CA THR A 86 -12.89 45.35 8.35
C THR A 86 -12.48 44.24 7.40
N GLN A 87 -13.40 43.29 7.16
CA GLN A 87 -13.61 42.82 5.79
C GLN A 87 -13.99 44.05 4.95
N ARG A 88 -12.99 44.82 4.51
CA ARG A 88 -13.08 45.79 3.42
C ARG A 88 -11.66 46.20 3.03
N MET A 89 -11.02 45.32 2.26
CA MET A 89 -10.41 45.71 0.99
C MET A 89 -10.84 44.64 0.00
N ASP A 90 -11.76 45.00 -0.88
CA ASP A 90 -12.22 44.25 -2.05
C ASP A 90 -12.32 42.73 -1.86
N ILE A 91 -13.32 42.27 -1.09
CA ILE A 91 -13.86 40.93 -1.36
C ILE A 91 -14.39 41.03 -2.78
N LEU A 92 -13.61 40.57 -3.76
CA LEU A 92 -14.13 40.24 -5.06
C LEU A 92 -15.20 39.20 -4.78
N SER A 93 -16.47 39.64 -4.72
CA SER A 93 -17.60 38.73 -4.66
C SER A 93 -17.39 37.68 -5.75
N ALA A 94 -17.90 36.46 -5.57
CA ALA A 94 -17.80 35.43 -6.60
C ALA A 94 -18.38 35.87 -7.98
N ASN A 95 -18.96 37.07 -8.10
CA ASN A 95 -19.43 37.72 -9.33
C ASN A 95 -18.44 38.77 -9.91
N SER A 96 -17.18 38.81 -9.45
CA SER A 96 -16.17 39.67 -10.08
C SER A 96 -15.72 39.11 -11.43
N LYS A 97 -15.19 39.96 -12.33
CA LYS A 97 -14.65 39.50 -13.63
C LYS A 97 -13.56 38.43 -13.47
N ASP A 98 -12.77 38.50 -12.40
CA ASP A 98 -11.72 37.52 -12.15
C ASP A 98 -12.29 36.23 -11.53
N ALA A 99 -13.32 36.31 -10.69
CA ALA A 99 -14.03 35.13 -10.21
C ALA A 99 -14.73 34.38 -11.36
N GLU A 100 -15.31 35.09 -12.35
CA GLU A 100 -15.88 34.46 -13.56
C GLU A 100 -14.82 33.72 -14.40
N LYS A 101 -13.62 34.30 -14.56
CA LYS A 101 -12.51 33.60 -15.22
C LYS A 101 -12.11 32.33 -14.46
N ILE A 102 -12.06 32.38 -13.12
CA ILE A 102 -11.75 31.21 -12.30
C ILE A 102 -12.85 30.14 -12.41
N LYS A 103 -14.13 30.52 -12.43
CA LYS A 103 -15.23 29.57 -12.67
C LYS A 103 -15.10 28.87 -14.01
N GLN A 104 -14.82 29.61 -15.07
CA GLN A 104 -14.58 29.02 -16.39
C GLN A 104 -13.36 28.09 -16.38
N LYS A 105 -12.26 28.52 -15.76
CA LYS A 105 -11.01 27.76 -15.66
C LYS A 105 -11.18 26.44 -14.91
N LEU A 106 -11.94 26.44 -13.82
CA LEU A 106 -12.19 25.28 -12.96
C LEU A 106 -13.53 24.55 -13.27
N ARG A 107 -14.23 24.96 -14.33
CA ARG A 107 -15.55 24.42 -14.73
C ARG A 107 -16.58 24.42 -13.59
N LEU A 108 -16.61 25.47 -12.79
CA LEU A 108 -17.55 25.62 -11.67
C LEU A 108 -18.94 26.00 -12.18
N LYS A 109 -19.98 25.28 -11.74
CA LYS A 109 -21.37 25.55 -12.12
C LYS A 109 -21.96 26.76 -11.38
N ASN A 110 -21.47 27.04 -10.17
CA ASN A 110 -21.98 28.08 -9.29
C ASN A 110 -20.88 28.59 -8.33
N ASN A 111 -21.26 29.43 -7.38
CA ASN A 111 -20.37 30.07 -6.41
C ASN A 111 -20.15 29.21 -5.15
N GLN A 112 -20.49 27.93 -5.21
CA GLN A 112 -20.47 27.05 -4.05
C GLN A 112 -19.44 25.95 -4.22
N PHE A 113 -18.81 25.59 -3.11
CA PHE A 113 -18.02 24.39 -2.98
C PHE A 113 -18.65 23.47 -1.94
N ILE A 114 -18.28 22.21 -2.02
CA ILE A 114 -18.48 21.23 -0.98
C ILE A 114 -17.10 20.95 -0.38
N GLY A 115 -16.97 20.87 0.94
CA GLY A 115 -15.69 20.57 1.57
C GLY A 115 -15.85 19.95 2.94
N GLN A 116 -14.83 19.23 3.37
CA GLN A 116 -14.80 18.53 4.65
C GLN A 116 -14.28 19.47 5.75
N PHE A 117 -15.06 19.63 6.82
CA PHE A 117 -14.72 20.57 7.89
C PHE A 117 -14.00 19.83 9.02
N THR A 118 -12.84 20.36 9.41
CA THR A 118 -12.01 19.79 10.49
C THR A 118 -11.72 20.87 11.54
N PRO A 119 -12.20 20.73 12.79
CA PRO A 119 -11.84 21.63 13.90
C PRO A 119 -10.34 21.62 14.18
N GLN A 120 -9.79 22.79 14.51
CA GLN A 120 -8.39 22.97 14.90
C GLN A 120 -8.25 23.01 16.43
N LYS A 121 -7.01 22.91 16.94
CA LYS A 121 -6.71 22.99 18.39
C LYS A 121 -7.21 24.28 19.04
N ASN A 122 -7.36 25.35 18.26
CA ASN A 122 -7.88 26.62 18.73
C ASN A 122 -9.41 26.65 18.61
N GLU A 123 -10.10 26.99 19.69
CA GLU A 123 -11.57 27.09 19.72
C GLU A 123 -12.11 27.99 18.59
N GLY A 124 -13.14 27.50 17.90
CA GLY A 124 -13.83 28.22 16.81
C GLY A 124 -13.02 28.34 15.50
N CYS A 125 -11.88 27.65 15.38
CA CYS A 125 -11.08 27.64 14.16
C CYS A 125 -11.25 26.30 13.41
N TYR A 126 -11.46 26.36 12.10
CA TYR A 126 -11.73 25.20 11.25
C TYR A 126 -10.90 25.25 9.99
N THR A 127 -10.49 24.08 9.52
CA THR A 127 -9.87 23.89 8.20
C THR A 127 -10.82 23.11 7.32
N ILE A 128 -11.06 23.63 6.12
CA ILE A 128 -11.79 22.94 5.06
C ILE A 128 -10.76 22.23 4.19
N THR A 129 -10.91 20.92 4.05
CA THR A 129 -10.10 20.05 3.18
C THR A 129 -10.98 19.32 2.17
N ASP A 130 -10.38 18.60 1.23
CA ASP A 130 -11.10 17.84 0.20
C ASP A 130 -12.19 18.67 -0.51
N ILE A 131 -11.76 19.81 -1.04
CA ILE A 131 -12.67 20.77 -1.66
C ILE A 131 -13.12 20.23 -3.01
N ARG A 132 -14.43 20.18 -3.19
CA ARG A 132 -15.14 19.62 -4.32
C ARG A 132 -16.09 20.65 -4.93
N ASN A 133 -16.37 20.49 -6.21
CA ASN A 133 -17.45 21.19 -6.89
C ASN A 133 -18.82 20.69 -6.37
N THR A 134 -19.91 21.36 -6.72
CA THR A 134 -21.26 20.99 -6.29
C THR A 134 -21.78 19.66 -6.88
N ASP A 135 -21.11 19.15 -7.91
CA ASP A 135 -21.27 17.78 -8.41
C ASP A 135 -20.36 16.76 -7.69
N PHE A 136 -19.74 17.16 -6.58
CA PHE A 136 -18.86 16.35 -5.76
C PHE A 136 -17.55 15.89 -6.46
N THR A 137 -17.20 16.48 -7.60
CA THR A 137 -15.90 16.28 -8.26
C THR A 137 -14.81 17.04 -7.51
N LYS A 138 -13.66 16.40 -7.26
CA LYS A 138 -12.52 17.01 -6.58
C LYS A 138 -11.96 18.20 -7.37
N ILE A 139 -11.67 19.31 -6.69
CA ILE A 139 -11.08 20.50 -7.31
C ILE A 139 -9.56 20.38 -7.25
N GLU A 140 -8.97 19.87 -8.33
CA GLU A 140 -7.52 19.78 -8.53
C GLU A 140 -7.15 20.11 -9.98
N ASP A 141 -5.99 20.73 -10.17
CA ASP A 141 -5.39 21.04 -11.46
C ASP A 141 -3.86 21.00 -11.25
N GLU A 142 -3.28 19.80 -11.26
CA GLU A 142 -1.85 19.57 -10.99
C GLU A 142 -0.97 20.35 -11.98
N GLU A 143 -1.36 20.38 -13.27
CA GLU A 143 -0.65 21.12 -14.33
C GLU A 143 -0.55 22.62 -14.03
N ARG A 144 -1.45 23.15 -13.20
CA ARG A 144 -1.50 24.57 -12.85
C ARG A 144 -1.28 24.84 -11.36
N GLY A 145 -0.73 23.87 -10.64
CA GLY A 145 -0.29 24.03 -9.25
C GLY A 145 -1.41 24.00 -8.21
N ILE A 146 -2.63 23.59 -8.55
CA ILE A 146 -3.74 23.43 -7.59
C ILE A 146 -3.77 21.97 -7.17
N LYS A 147 -3.19 21.69 -6.00
CA LYS A 147 -3.16 20.35 -5.41
C LYS A 147 -3.65 20.40 -3.96
N ASN A 148 -4.64 19.57 -3.62
CA ASN A 148 -5.22 19.48 -2.27
C ASN A 148 -5.47 20.86 -1.60
N PRO A 149 -6.30 21.75 -2.21
CA PRO A 149 -6.54 23.07 -1.66
C PRO A 149 -7.18 22.98 -0.26
N SER A 150 -6.81 23.91 0.62
CA SER A 150 -7.38 24.03 1.95
C SER A 150 -7.76 25.46 2.29
N ILE A 151 -8.81 25.62 3.11
CA ILE A 151 -9.31 26.93 3.54
C ILE A 151 -9.37 26.96 5.06
N LEU A 152 -8.63 27.88 5.68
CA LEU A 152 -8.70 28.15 7.11
C LEU A 152 -9.72 29.26 7.38
N PHE A 153 -10.65 29.04 8.31
CA PHE A 153 -11.62 30.06 8.72
C PHE A 153 -11.97 29.97 10.20
N ARG A 154 -12.59 31.04 10.72
CA ARG A 154 -13.13 31.07 12.08
C ARG A 154 -14.64 31.20 12.06
N SER A 155 -15.32 30.53 12.97
CA SER A 155 -16.75 30.63 13.13
C SER A 155 -17.15 30.47 14.58
N ASN A 156 -18.21 31.17 14.97
CA ASN A 156 -18.85 31.01 16.27
C ASN A 156 -19.88 29.87 16.27
N LYS A 157 -20.15 29.26 15.10
CA LYS A 157 -21.00 28.08 14.97
C LYS A 157 -20.13 26.82 15.09
N GLU A 158 -20.70 25.78 15.68
CA GLU A 158 -20.08 24.46 15.72
C GLU A 158 -20.38 23.65 14.46
N TYR A 159 -19.37 22.95 13.95
CA TYR A 159 -19.49 22.03 12.82
C TYR A 159 -19.02 20.64 13.22
N HIS A 160 -19.67 19.62 12.67
CA HIS A 160 -19.32 18.23 12.96
C HIS A 160 -17.95 17.89 12.36
N HIS A 161 -17.15 17.19 13.15
CA HIS A 161 -15.83 16.74 12.78
C HIS A 161 -15.90 15.83 11.53
N PHE A 162 -15.11 16.15 10.51
CA PHE A 162 -15.03 15.42 9.23
C PHE A 162 -16.31 15.34 8.40
N ALA A 163 -17.35 16.10 8.75
CA ALA A 163 -18.55 16.21 7.94
C ALA A 163 -18.33 17.13 6.73
N TYR A 164 -19.04 16.83 5.63
CA TYR A 164 -19.03 17.67 4.44
C TYR A 164 -20.10 18.75 4.56
N TYR A 165 -19.74 19.95 4.14
CA TYR A 165 -20.66 21.08 4.07
C TYR A 165 -20.57 21.74 2.70
N LYS A 166 -21.72 22.20 2.21
CA LYS A 166 -21.82 23.09 1.05
C LYS A 166 -21.79 24.53 1.53
N PHE A 167 -20.92 25.33 0.94
CA PHE A 167 -20.67 26.73 1.32
C PHE A 167 -20.33 27.59 0.11
N THR A 168 -20.57 28.89 0.22
CA THR A 168 -20.20 29.87 -0.80
C THR A 168 -18.73 30.26 -0.65
N TRP A 169 -17.96 30.18 -1.74
CA TRP A 169 -16.54 30.53 -1.74
C TRP A 169 -16.30 32.00 -2.13
N VAL A 170 -15.17 32.55 -1.69
CA VAL A 170 -14.64 33.85 -2.13
C VAL A 170 -13.23 33.70 -2.67
N LEU A 171 -12.87 34.54 -3.65
CA LEU A 171 -11.50 34.59 -4.15
C LEU A 171 -10.67 35.54 -3.28
N LEU A 172 -9.60 35.03 -2.68
CA LEU A 172 -8.68 35.84 -1.86
C LEU A 172 -7.48 36.31 -2.68
N GLU A 173 -6.90 35.42 -3.48
CA GLU A 173 -5.78 35.70 -4.39
C GLU A 173 -6.00 34.91 -5.68
N SER A 174 -5.68 35.50 -6.83
CA SER A 174 -5.81 34.86 -8.15
C SER A 174 -4.53 34.18 -8.63
N ASP A 175 -3.38 34.57 -8.07
CA ASP A 175 -2.06 34.04 -8.39
C ASP A 175 -1.08 34.27 -7.21
N PRO A 176 -0.76 33.26 -6.39
CA PRO A 176 -1.29 31.89 -6.44
C PRO A 176 -2.78 31.86 -6.09
N LEU A 177 -3.50 30.87 -6.62
CA LEU A 177 -4.94 30.77 -6.41
C LEU A 177 -5.25 30.44 -4.93
N LYS A 178 -5.96 31.33 -4.23
CA LYS A 178 -6.42 31.12 -2.85
C LYS A 178 -7.90 31.39 -2.69
N PHE A 179 -8.57 30.45 -2.06
CA PHE A 179 -10.00 30.52 -1.75
C PHE A 179 -10.23 30.86 -0.29
N GLY A 180 -11.37 31.50 -0.02
CA GLY A 180 -11.93 31.69 1.30
C GLY A 180 -13.39 31.25 1.33
N ILE A 181 -14.03 31.38 2.49
CA ILE A 181 -15.46 31.10 2.69
C ILE A 181 -16.22 32.39 2.97
N ASP A 182 -17.39 32.55 2.35
CA ASP A 182 -18.32 33.65 2.65
C ASP A 182 -19.23 33.29 3.83
N LEU A 183 -18.87 33.76 5.03
CA LEU A 183 -19.62 33.48 6.26
C LEU A 183 -20.94 34.26 6.37
N ARG A 184 -21.25 35.14 5.41
CA ARG A 184 -22.55 35.84 5.34
C ARG A 184 -23.62 34.97 4.72
N GLU A 185 -23.20 34.00 3.90
CA GLU A 185 -24.07 33.03 3.24
C GLU A 185 -24.30 31.81 4.13
N GLU A 186 -25.34 31.05 3.82
CA GLU A 186 -25.66 29.82 4.55
C GLU A 186 -24.64 28.71 4.26
N ILE A 187 -24.24 28.00 5.32
CA ILE A 187 -23.41 26.79 5.26
C ILE A 187 -24.34 25.62 5.58
N THR A 188 -24.48 24.70 4.65
CA THR A 188 -25.45 23.59 4.73
C THR A 188 -24.72 22.25 4.84
N PRO A 189 -25.09 21.36 5.78
CA PRO A 189 -24.50 20.03 5.87
C PRO A 189 -24.88 19.20 4.63
N MET A 190 -23.96 18.35 4.18
CA MET A 190 -24.18 17.37 3.13
C MET A 190 -24.42 15.99 3.76
N TYR A 191 -25.57 15.39 3.46
CA TYR A 191 -25.90 14.03 3.86
C TYR A 191 -25.58 13.03 2.73
N PRO A 192 -25.52 11.71 3.03
CA PRO A 192 -25.28 10.67 2.02
C PRO A 192 -26.14 10.80 0.75
N LYS A 193 -27.45 11.03 0.92
CA LYS A 193 -28.40 11.23 -0.19
C LYS A 193 -28.06 12.45 -1.04
N ASP A 194 -27.61 13.53 -0.43
CA ASP A 194 -27.20 14.75 -1.15
C ASP A 194 -25.98 14.48 -2.03
N ILE A 195 -25.00 13.72 -1.53
CA ILE A 195 -23.79 13.36 -2.28
C ILE A 195 -24.14 12.46 -3.48
N ILE A 196 -24.99 11.46 -3.28
CA ILE A 196 -25.47 10.57 -4.34
C ILE A 196 -26.22 11.38 -5.41
N ASN A 197 -27.14 12.25 -5.00
CA ASN A 197 -27.89 13.11 -5.92
C ASN A 197 -26.97 14.07 -6.68
N SER A 198 -25.96 14.66 -6.03
CA SER A 198 -24.95 15.50 -6.70
C SER A 198 -24.23 14.76 -7.83
N ARG A 199 -23.88 13.48 -7.64
CA ARG A 199 -23.26 12.64 -8.68
C ARG A 199 -24.26 12.24 -9.77
N TYR A 200 -25.47 11.83 -9.39
CA TYR A 200 -26.55 11.49 -10.30
C TYR A 200 -26.82 12.64 -11.28
N GLU A 201 -27.10 13.83 -10.74
CA GLU A 201 -27.38 15.02 -11.55
C GLU A 201 -26.21 15.38 -12.45
N CYS A 202 -24.97 15.22 -11.99
CA CYS A 202 -23.80 15.50 -12.82
C CYS A 202 -23.74 14.62 -14.08
N ILE A 203 -23.93 13.31 -13.91
CA ILE A 203 -23.81 12.33 -14.99
C ILE A 203 -25.00 12.45 -15.95
N MET A 204 -26.21 12.69 -15.43
CA MET A 204 -27.41 12.91 -16.27
C MET A 204 -27.32 14.17 -17.13
N HIS A 205 -26.50 15.15 -16.73
CA HIS A 205 -26.26 16.38 -17.49
C HIS A 205 -25.05 16.29 -18.43
N TYR A 206 -24.47 15.11 -18.65
CA TYR A 206 -23.45 14.94 -19.69
C TYR A 206 -24.05 15.27 -21.06
N SER A 207 -23.27 15.92 -21.92
CA SER A 207 -23.66 16.03 -23.33
C SER A 207 -23.72 14.62 -23.95
N ASP A 208 -24.55 14.44 -24.97
CA ASP A 208 -24.69 13.15 -25.66
C ASP A 208 -23.33 12.56 -26.09
N ASP A 209 -22.43 13.42 -26.59
CA ASP A 209 -21.07 13.01 -26.97
C ASP A 209 -20.23 12.57 -25.77
N ALA A 210 -20.28 13.31 -24.66
CA ALA A 210 -19.56 12.94 -23.43
C ALA A 210 -20.09 11.63 -22.84
N ALA A 211 -21.42 11.47 -22.78
CA ALA A 211 -22.07 10.26 -22.31
C ALA A 211 -21.67 9.06 -23.17
N LYS A 212 -21.73 9.19 -24.50
CA LYS A 212 -21.31 8.16 -25.45
C LYS A 212 -19.83 7.77 -25.30
N ASN A 213 -18.93 8.74 -25.17
CA ASN A 213 -17.50 8.49 -25.01
C ASN A 213 -17.18 7.80 -23.68
N VAL A 214 -17.82 8.21 -22.58
CA VAL A 214 -17.68 7.59 -21.25
C VAL A 214 -18.22 6.16 -21.27
N ALA A 215 -19.43 5.95 -21.81
CA ALA A 215 -20.04 4.62 -21.90
C ALA A 215 -19.21 3.66 -22.77
N GLY A 216 -18.72 4.12 -23.93
CA GLY A 216 -17.83 3.33 -24.79
C GLY A 216 -16.48 3.02 -24.15
N SER A 217 -15.93 3.96 -23.36
CA SER A 217 -14.67 3.75 -22.63
C SER A 217 -14.84 2.72 -21.53
N LEU A 218 -15.95 2.77 -20.78
CA LEU A 218 -16.28 1.79 -19.75
C LEU A 218 -16.43 0.38 -20.33
N ASP A 219 -17.13 0.24 -21.46
CA ASP A 219 -17.28 -1.06 -22.13
C ASP A 219 -15.93 -1.63 -22.61
N THR A 220 -15.08 -0.77 -23.18
CA THR A 220 -13.74 -1.16 -23.65
C THR A 220 -12.84 -1.60 -22.48
N LEU A 221 -12.76 -0.77 -21.43
CA LEU A 221 -11.92 -1.04 -20.26
C LEU A 221 -12.35 -2.33 -19.55
N LYS A 222 -13.65 -2.52 -19.35
CA LYS A 222 -14.20 -3.72 -18.74
C LYS A 222 -13.76 -4.99 -19.49
N LYS A 223 -13.92 -5.01 -20.82
CA LYS A 223 -13.53 -6.15 -21.67
C LYS A 223 -12.03 -6.43 -21.66
N GLN A 224 -11.20 -5.38 -21.61
CA GLN A 224 -9.74 -5.52 -21.55
C GLN A 224 -9.28 -6.07 -20.19
N LEU A 225 -9.88 -5.60 -19.09
CA LEU A 225 -9.54 -6.05 -17.74
C LEU A 225 -9.90 -7.51 -17.49
N THR A 226 -11.01 -7.98 -18.05
CA THR A 226 -11.48 -9.37 -17.88
C THR A 226 -11.03 -10.28 -19.01
N GLN A 227 -10.00 -9.89 -19.77
CA GLN A 227 -9.52 -10.69 -20.90
C GLN A 227 -8.81 -11.98 -20.47
N SER A 228 -8.19 -11.97 -19.28
CA SER A 228 -7.54 -13.14 -18.68
C SER A 228 -8.51 -14.14 -18.07
N GLY A 229 -9.75 -13.72 -17.78
CA GLY A 229 -10.79 -14.57 -17.20
C GLY A 229 -11.91 -13.79 -16.51
N LYS A 230 -13.03 -14.46 -16.25
CA LYS A 230 -14.18 -13.85 -15.53
C LYS A 230 -13.88 -13.69 -14.05
N GLU A 231 -13.06 -14.56 -13.46
CA GLU A 231 -12.68 -14.53 -12.04
C GLU A 231 -12.03 -13.22 -11.59
N VAL A 232 -11.54 -12.39 -12.53
CA VAL A 232 -10.94 -11.09 -12.25
C VAL A 232 -11.87 -10.21 -11.40
N PHE A 233 -13.19 -10.27 -11.58
CA PHE A 233 -14.09 -9.48 -10.71
C PHE A 233 -14.06 -9.96 -9.25
N ILE A 234 -13.90 -11.26 -9.01
CA ILE A 234 -13.80 -11.84 -7.65
C ILE A 234 -12.53 -11.31 -6.98
N TYR A 235 -11.41 -11.32 -7.71
CA TYR A 235 -10.13 -10.76 -7.27
C TYR A 235 -10.21 -9.26 -6.96
N GLU A 236 -10.88 -8.47 -7.79
CA GLU A 236 -11.06 -7.03 -7.54
C GLU A 236 -11.99 -6.76 -6.34
N LEU A 237 -13.01 -7.61 -6.09
CA LEU A 237 -13.83 -7.53 -4.89
C LEU A 237 -13.04 -7.88 -3.61
N LEU A 238 -12.22 -8.93 -3.65
CA LEU A 238 -11.33 -9.30 -2.54
C LEU A 238 -10.31 -8.17 -2.25
N GLN A 239 -9.72 -7.55 -3.28
CA GLN A 239 -8.84 -6.39 -3.07
C GLN A 239 -9.56 -5.24 -2.37
N ASN A 240 -10.79 -4.92 -2.80
CA ASN A 240 -11.56 -3.85 -2.16
C ASN A 240 -11.89 -4.15 -0.68
N ALA A 241 -12.19 -5.40 -0.34
CA ALA A 241 -12.37 -5.82 1.05
C ALA A 241 -11.07 -5.72 1.86
N ASN A 242 -9.93 -6.06 1.25
CA ASN A 242 -8.62 -5.99 1.90
C ASN A 242 -8.13 -4.56 2.14
N ASP A 243 -8.32 -3.65 1.17
CA ASP A 243 -7.71 -2.31 1.16
C ASP A 243 -8.19 -1.41 2.31
N TYR A 244 -9.34 -1.72 2.92
CA TYR A 244 -9.97 -0.92 3.96
C TYR A 244 -10.35 -1.78 5.17
N PRO A 245 -9.38 -2.33 5.93
CA PRO A 245 -9.70 -3.03 7.15
C PRO A 245 -10.14 -2.02 8.22
N ARG A 246 -10.95 -2.48 9.16
CA ARG A 246 -11.17 -1.72 10.39
C ARG A 246 -9.90 -1.67 11.20
N HIS A 247 -9.78 -0.67 12.06
CA HIS A 247 -8.69 -0.60 13.02
C HIS A 247 -9.23 -0.51 14.44
N ALA A 248 -8.48 -1.07 15.39
CA ALA A 248 -8.76 -0.94 16.80
C ALA A 248 -7.45 -0.85 17.58
N ILE A 249 -7.52 -0.24 18.77
CA ILE A 249 -6.44 -0.30 19.74
C ILE A 249 -6.64 -1.59 20.54
N ILE A 250 -5.72 -2.54 20.39
CA ILE A 250 -5.70 -3.81 21.12
C ILE A 250 -4.33 -3.86 21.79
N GLU A 251 -4.30 -4.04 23.12
CA GLU A 251 -3.05 -4.08 23.90
C GLU A 251 -2.14 -2.86 23.64
N ASP A 252 -2.73 -1.66 23.60
CA ASP A 252 -2.06 -0.38 23.31
C ASP A 252 -1.42 -0.27 21.90
N VAL A 253 -1.71 -1.22 21.01
CA VAL A 253 -1.27 -1.20 19.61
C VAL A 253 -2.44 -0.89 18.69
N TYR A 254 -2.30 0.14 17.84
CA TYR A 254 -3.23 0.42 16.76
C TYR A 254 -2.99 -0.58 15.63
N GLN A 255 -3.93 -1.51 15.43
CA GLN A 255 -3.78 -2.58 14.43
C GLN A 255 -5.06 -2.79 13.61
N ALA A 256 -4.86 -3.28 12.38
CA ALA A 256 -5.94 -3.69 11.50
C ALA A 256 -6.66 -4.94 12.04
N LEU A 257 -7.98 -4.92 12.00
CA LEU A 257 -8.83 -6.06 12.35
C LEU A 257 -8.94 -7.00 11.14
N PRO A 258 -8.92 -8.32 11.36
CA PRO A 258 -9.15 -9.29 10.30
C PRO A 258 -10.49 -9.08 9.58
N VAL A 259 -10.46 -9.18 8.26
CA VAL A 259 -11.63 -9.05 7.39
C VAL A 259 -12.15 -10.44 7.02
N GLU A 260 -13.45 -10.62 7.22
CA GLU A 260 -14.21 -11.78 6.76
C GLU A 260 -15.04 -11.37 5.56
N VAL A 261 -15.05 -12.25 4.56
CA VAL A 261 -15.75 -12.05 3.29
C VAL A 261 -16.73 -13.18 3.09
N GLU A 262 -17.91 -12.85 2.59
CA GLU A 262 -18.90 -13.83 2.17
C GLU A 262 -19.41 -13.55 0.76
N PHE A 263 -19.58 -14.64 0.02
CA PHE A 263 -20.32 -14.67 -1.23
C PHE A 263 -21.54 -15.56 -1.04
N HIS A 264 -22.71 -15.12 -1.52
CA HIS A 264 -23.92 -15.91 -1.56
C HIS A 264 -24.44 -15.96 -2.98
N ILE A 265 -24.42 -17.14 -3.60
CA ILE A 265 -24.98 -17.41 -4.91
C ILE A 265 -26.42 -17.86 -4.70
N THR A 266 -27.37 -16.99 -5.05
CA THR A 266 -28.83 -17.25 -4.99
C THR A 266 -29.38 -17.45 -6.39
N GLU A 267 -30.68 -17.75 -6.53
CA GLU A 267 -31.34 -17.86 -7.83
C GLU A 267 -31.21 -16.59 -8.69
N ASN A 268 -31.32 -15.40 -8.08
CA ASN A 268 -31.42 -14.13 -8.80
C ASN A 268 -30.23 -13.18 -8.57
N TYR A 269 -29.42 -13.39 -7.53
CA TYR A 269 -28.36 -12.47 -7.13
C TYR A 269 -27.09 -13.21 -6.73
N LEU A 270 -25.94 -12.65 -7.11
CA LEU A 270 -24.68 -12.85 -6.40
C LEU A 270 -24.56 -11.76 -5.33
N ILE A 271 -24.53 -12.15 -4.07
CA ILE A 271 -24.30 -11.23 -2.95
C ILE A 271 -22.86 -11.33 -2.51
N PHE A 272 -22.24 -10.18 -2.27
CA PHE A 272 -20.89 -10.06 -1.73
C PHE A 272 -20.91 -9.13 -0.52
N GLN A 273 -20.44 -9.58 0.63
CA GLN A 273 -20.39 -8.77 1.84
C GLN A 273 -19.10 -8.98 2.63
N HIS A 274 -18.64 -7.95 3.33
CA HIS A 274 -17.44 -8.05 4.15
C HIS A 274 -17.47 -7.22 5.44
N THR A 275 -16.63 -7.62 6.38
CA THR A 275 -16.44 -6.96 7.68
C THR A 275 -15.36 -5.87 7.66
N GLY A 276 -14.88 -5.44 6.49
CA GLY A 276 -14.03 -4.24 6.30
C GLY A 276 -14.76 -2.91 6.56
N GLU A 277 -14.05 -1.78 6.52
CA GLU A 277 -14.55 -0.43 6.84
C GLU A 277 -15.63 0.06 5.86
N CYS A 278 -16.55 0.90 6.35
CA CYS A 278 -17.56 1.54 5.53
C CYS A 278 -16.93 2.43 4.45
N PHE A 279 -17.58 2.51 3.29
CA PHE A 279 -17.25 3.52 2.28
C PHE A 279 -17.46 4.92 2.86
N ASN A 280 -16.44 5.77 2.72
CA ASN A 280 -16.53 7.19 3.00
C ASN A 280 -16.97 7.96 1.73
N PRO A 281 -17.32 9.26 1.84
CA PRO A 281 -17.75 10.05 0.69
C PRO A 281 -16.77 10.06 -0.50
N LYS A 282 -15.46 9.99 -0.24
CA LYS A 282 -14.43 9.91 -1.28
C LYS A 282 -14.54 8.59 -2.03
N ASN A 283 -14.63 7.46 -1.32
CA ASN A 283 -14.87 6.15 -1.92
C ASN A 283 -16.12 6.14 -2.81
N ILE A 284 -17.21 6.78 -2.38
CA ILE A 284 -18.45 6.93 -3.17
C ILE A 284 -18.18 7.69 -4.46
N ALA A 285 -17.45 8.81 -4.41
CA ALA A 285 -17.06 9.56 -5.59
C ALA A 285 -16.22 8.70 -6.55
N ALA A 286 -15.23 7.98 -6.03
CA ALA A 286 -14.33 7.14 -6.80
C ALA A 286 -15.05 6.01 -7.54
N ILE A 287 -15.98 5.30 -6.88
CA ILE A 287 -16.77 4.26 -7.57
C ILE A 287 -17.80 4.82 -8.55
N CYS A 288 -18.13 6.12 -8.49
CA CYS A 288 -18.95 6.81 -9.48
C CYS A 288 -18.10 7.50 -10.57
N GLY A 289 -16.80 7.18 -10.66
CA GLY A 289 -15.87 7.65 -11.68
C GLY A 289 -15.40 6.51 -12.61
N ILE A 290 -14.63 6.87 -13.64
CA ILE A 290 -13.89 5.91 -14.48
C ILE A 290 -12.50 5.67 -13.89
N ASN A 291 -11.71 6.72 -13.68
CA ASN A 291 -10.32 6.61 -13.24
C ASN A 291 -10.04 7.64 -12.15
N ASP A 292 -10.51 7.35 -10.94
CA ASP A 292 -10.26 8.22 -9.79
C ASP A 292 -8.95 7.83 -9.10
N GLY A 293 -8.02 8.79 -9.05
CA GLY A 293 -6.68 8.62 -8.48
C GLY A 293 -6.65 8.64 -6.96
N GLU A 294 -7.79 8.73 -6.28
CA GLU A 294 -7.88 8.80 -4.81
C GLU A 294 -7.18 7.64 -4.08
N LYS A 295 -7.08 6.45 -4.69
CA LYS A 295 -6.33 5.32 -4.10
C LYS A 295 -4.80 5.50 -4.16
N ALA A 296 -4.28 6.44 -4.96
CA ALA A 296 -2.83 6.68 -5.06
C ALA A 296 -2.21 7.22 -3.75
N GLU A 297 -3.03 7.78 -2.85
CA GLU A 297 -2.58 8.22 -1.52
C GLU A 297 -2.47 7.07 -0.51
N ASN A 298 -3.10 5.91 -0.76
CA ASN A 298 -2.99 4.73 0.11
C ASN A 298 -1.89 3.80 -0.40
N THR A 299 -0.68 3.92 0.17
CA THR A 299 0.47 3.08 -0.20
C THR A 299 0.30 1.61 0.16
N GLU A 300 -0.58 1.28 1.11
CA GLU A 300 -0.83 -0.10 1.58
C GLU A 300 -1.93 -0.82 0.79
N ALA A 301 -2.62 -0.12 -0.12
CA ALA A 301 -3.66 -0.72 -0.95
C ALA A 301 -3.08 -1.65 -2.04
N ILE A 302 -3.68 -2.82 -2.20
CA ILE A 302 -3.42 -3.72 -3.34
C ILE A 302 -4.05 -3.13 -4.61
N GLY A 303 -5.26 -2.58 -4.52
CA GLY A 303 -5.96 -1.96 -5.64
C GLY A 303 -5.55 -0.50 -5.86
N TYR A 304 -5.12 -0.13 -7.08
CA TYR A 304 -4.65 1.24 -7.36
C TYR A 304 -5.11 1.84 -8.70
N LYS A 305 -5.78 1.07 -9.57
CA LYS A 305 -6.18 1.53 -10.93
C LYS A 305 -7.53 2.27 -10.97
N GLY A 306 -8.32 2.24 -9.90
CA GLY A 306 -9.65 2.90 -9.83
C GLY A 306 -10.76 2.30 -10.72
N ILE A 307 -10.42 1.47 -11.70
CA ILE A 307 -11.33 0.83 -12.68
C ILE A 307 -11.80 -0.57 -12.27
N GLY A 308 -11.15 -1.22 -11.29
CA GLY A 308 -11.35 -2.63 -10.96
C GLY A 308 -12.80 -3.00 -10.61
N PHE A 309 -13.50 -2.15 -9.85
CA PHE A 309 -14.92 -2.36 -9.53
C PHE A 309 -15.81 -2.50 -10.78
N LYS A 310 -15.43 -1.88 -11.93
CA LYS A 310 -16.27 -1.93 -13.14
C LYS A 310 -16.34 -3.30 -13.79
N THR A 311 -15.45 -4.23 -13.42
CA THR A 311 -15.47 -5.62 -13.86
C THR A 311 -16.74 -6.35 -13.41
N VAL A 312 -17.38 -5.95 -12.31
CA VAL A 312 -18.64 -6.56 -11.85
C VAL A 312 -19.77 -6.39 -12.86
N PHE A 313 -19.76 -5.35 -13.69
CA PHE A 313 -20.77 -5.12 -14.72
C PHE A 313 -20.51 -5.93 -16.00
N LEU A 314 -19.65 -6.95 -15.96
CA LEU A 314 -19.42 -7.83 -17.10
C LEU A 314 -20.71 -8.56 -17.44
N ASP A 315 -21.27 -9.25 -16.45
CA ASP A 315 -22.51 -10.01 -16.58
C ASP A 315 -23.69 -9.32 -15.90
N ASN A 316 -23.46 -8.39 -14.98
CA ASN A 316 -24.49 -7.75 -14.16
C ASN A 316 -25.02 -6.44 -14.75
N ASP A 317 -26.36 -6.29 -14.77
CA ASP A 317 -27.06 -5.06 -15.21
C ASP A 317 -27.62 -4.24 -14.03
N TYR A 318 -27.56 -4.78 -12.81
CA TYR A 318 -27.93 -4.11 -11.58
C TYR A 318 -26.93 -4.44 -10.46
N VAL A 319 -26.51 -3.43 -9.71
CA VAL A 319 -25.65 -3.58 -8.52
C VAL A 319 -26.13 -2.64 -7.42
N LEU A 320 -26.63 -3.21 -6.32
CA LEU A 320 -26.96 -2.48 -5.09
C LEU A 320 -25.75 -2.43 -4.16
N LEU A 321 -25.51 -1.30 -3.50
CA LEU A 321 -24.53 -1.13 -2.44
C LEU A 321 -25.19 -0.56 -1.18
N ILE A 322 -24.98 -1.27 -0.05
CA ILE A 322 -25.31 -0.81 1.30
C ILE A 322 -24.02 -0.71 2.11
N THR A 323 -23.75 0.48 2.64
CA THR A 323 -22.55 0.74 3.45
C THR A 323 -22.74 1.94 4.36
N GLY A 324 -22.63 1.73 5.67
CA GLY A 324 -22.93 2.77 6.67
C GLY A 324 -24.31 3.40 6.43
N ASN A 325 -24.34 4.70 6.16
CA ASN A 325 -25.57 5.45 5.88
C ASN A 325 -25.85 5.61 4.37
N TYR A 326 -25.16 4.88 3.50
CA TYR A 326 -25.37 4.89 2.06
C TYR A 326 -26.18 3.66 1.64
N THR A 327 -27.22 3.89 0.85
CA THR A 327 -28.00 2.84 0.18
C THR A 327 -28.35 3.36 -1.21
N PHE A 328 -27.70 2.80 -2.22
CA PHE A 328 -27.87 3.22 -3.61
C PHE A 328 -27.50 2.10 -4.56
N ARG A 329 -27.96 2.21 -5.81
CA ARG A 329 -27.75 1.21 -6.85
C ARG A 329 -27.20 1.81 -8.13
N PHE A 330 -26.56 0.97 -8.93
CA PHE A 330 -26.31 1.19 -10.35
C PHE A 330 -27.26 0.27 -11.11
N ASP A 331 -28.10 0.83 -11.97
CA ASP A 331 -29.20 0.10 -12.59
C ASP A 331 -29.35 0.56 -14.05
N LYS A 332 -29.12 -0.36 -14.98
CA LYS A 332 -29.22 -0.08 -16.41
C LYS A 332 -30.63 0.24 -16.85
N SER A 333 -31.64 -0.30 -16.17
CA SER A 333 -33.06 -0.13 -16.52
C SER A 333 -33.66 1.15 -15.95
N ALA A 334 -32.95 1.84 -15.07
CA ALA A 334 -33.45 3.03 -14.36
C ALA A 334 -33.54 4.30 -15.24
N THR A 335 -33.04 4.27 -16.47
CA THR A 335 -33.09 5.42 -17.39
C THR A 335 -33.23 4.97 -18.84
N ASP A 336 -34.15 5.62 -19.57
CA ASP A 336 -34.33 5.45 -21.02
C ASP A 336 -33.46 6.42 -21.84
N VAL A 337 -32.63 7.24 -21.18
CA VAL A 337 -31.74 8.19 -21.86
C VAL A 337 -30.61 7.43 -22.56
N SER A 338 -30.47 7.69 -23.86
CA SER A 338 -29.49 6.99 -24.70
C SER A 338 -28.06 7.30 -24.28
N ASN A 339 -27.20 6.27 -24.34
CA ASN A 339 -25.78 6.34 -23.99
C ASN A 339 -25.47 6.75 -22.53
N THR A 340 -26.45 6.74 -21.62
CA THR A 340 -26.20 7.02 -20.22
C THR A 340 -25.19 6.02 -19.65
N PRO A 341 -24.08 6.47 -19.03
CA PRO A 341 -23.08 5.59 -18.45
C PRO A 341 -23.57 5.06 -17.09
N TRP A 342 -24.59 4.22 -17.12
CA TRP A 342 -25.32 3.73 -15.93
C TRP A 342 -24.41 3.02 -14.90
N GLN A 343 -23.31 2.41 -15.34
CA GLN A 343 -22.32 1.73 -14.50
C GLN A 343 -21.57 2.67 -13.53
N ILE A 344 -21.67 3.98 -13.73
CA ILE A 344 -21.14 5.01 -12.82
C ILE A 344 -22.24 5.93 -12.28
N LEU A 345 -23.51 5.74 -12.67
CA LEU A 345 -24.64 6.57 -12.28
C LEU A 345 -25.25 6.04 -10.98
N PRO A 346 -24.99 6.66 -9.82
CA PRO A 346 -25.56 6.18 -8.57
C PRO A 346 -27.01 6.64 -8.44
N ILE A 347 -27.90 5.74 -8.01
CA ILE A 347 -29.32 6.03 -7.78
C ILE A 347 -29.63 5.73 -6.32
N TRP A 348 -29.95 6.78 -5.55
CA TRP A 348 -30.37 6.59 -4.16
C TRP A 348 -31.53 5.61 -4.09
N THR A 349 -31.45 4.66 -3.16
CA THR A 349 -32.40 3.55 -3.07
C THR A 349 -33.00 3.53 -1.67
N GLU A 350 -34.31 3.69 -1.59
CA GLU A 350 -35.03 3.55 -0.33
C GLU A 350 -35.19 2.06 0.03
N ASN A 351 -35.32 1.77 1.33
CA ASN A 351 -35.34 0.39 1.81
C ASN A 351 -36.52 -0.44 1.27
N ASP A 352 -37.64 0.19 0.93
CA ASP A 352 -38.81 -0.47 0.33
C ASP A 352 -38.62 -0.87 -1.13
N GLU A 353 -37.67 -0.24 -1.84
CA GLU A 353 -37.33 -0.58 -3.24
C GLU A 353 -36.40 -1.80 -3.36
N ILE A 354 -35.79 -2.26 -2.26
CA ILE A 354 -34.86 -3.39 -2.26
C ILE A 354 -35.63 -4.72 -2.27
N ASP A 355 -35.21 -5.65 -3.12
CA ASP A 355 -35.80 -7.00 -3.20
C ASP A 355 -35.74 -7.74 -1.84
N ASN A 356 -36.78 -8.55 -1.57
CA ASN A 356 -36.86 -9.32 -0.34
C ASN A 356 -35.81 -10.43 -0.26
N ASP A 357 -35.36 -10.99 -1.39
CA ASP A 357 -34.33 -12.02 -1.44
C ASP A 357 -33.00 -11.43 -0.96
N ILE A 358 -32.65 -10.23 -1.45
CA ILE A 358 -31.48 -9.46 -0.98
C ILE A 358 -31.60 -9.17 0.52
N LYS A 359 -32.77 -8.67 0.97
CA LYS A 359 -33.00 -8.37 2.40
C LYS A 359 -32.85 -9.60 3.29
N THR A 360 -33.24 -10.77 2.80
CA THR A 360 -33.19 -12.01 3.57
C THR A 360 -31.74 -12.37 3.89
N VAL A 361 -30.86 -12.35 2.88
CA VAL A 361 -29.42 -12.60 3.07
C VAL A 361 -28.77 -11.49 3.91
N PHE A 362 -29.06 -10.22 3.62
CA PHE A 362 -28.49 -9.10 4.39
C PHE A 362 -28.89 -9.09 5.86
N ARG A 363 -30.00 -9.72 6.25
CA ARG A 363 -30.44 -9.85 7.65
C ARG A 363 -29.73 -10.96 8.42
N GLN A 364 -29.02 -11.86 7.74
CA GLN A 364 -28.23 -12.91 8.40
C GLN A 364 -27.16 -12.30 9.32
N HIS A 365 -26.60 -11.16 8.90
CA HIS A 365 -25.60 -10.42 9.67
C HIS A 365 -26.02 -8.97 9.93
N PRO A 366 -25.86 -8.46 11.16
CA PRO A 366 -26.01 -7.04 11.46
C PRO A 366 -25.12 -6.14 10.58
N ASN A 367 -25.60 -4.94 10.24
CA ASN A 367 -24.85 -4.00 9.40
C ASN A 367 -23.59 -3.43 10.07
N ASP A 368 -23.47 -3.51 11.39
CA ASP A 368 -22.29 -3.10 12.15
C ASP A 368 -21.17 -4.16 12.13
N GLU A 369 -21.53 -5.42 11.90
CA GLU A 369 -20.60 -6.54 11.67
C GLU A 369 -20.14 -6.56 10.21
N PHE A 370 -21.06 -6.83 9.28
CA PHE A 370 -20.85 -6.79 7.84
C PHE A 370 -21.24 -5.41 7.31
N ARG A 371 -20.25 -4.52 7.22
CA ARG A 371 -20.47 -3.08 6.99
C ARG A 371 -20.55 -2.68 5.54
N VAL A 372 -20.12 -3.55 4.63
CA VAL A 372 -20.22 -3.33 3.20
C VAL A 372 -20.92 -4.53 2.59
N LYS A 373 -22.02 -4.28 1.88
CA LYS A 373 -22.85 -5.31 1.26
C LYS A 373 -23.20 -4.91 -0.17
N PHE A 374 -22.95 -5.80 -1.11
CA PHE A 374 -23.30 -5.69 -2.51
C PHE A 374 -24.29 -6.79 -2.89
N ALA A 375 -25.26 -6.45 -3.73
CA ALA A 375 -26.09 -7.42 -4.43
C ALA A 375 -25.98 -7.17 -5.93
N LEU A 376 -25.50 -8.16 -6.67
CA LEU A 376 -25.23 -8.11 -8.10
C LEU A 376 -26.28 -8.97 -8.80
N GLN A 377 -27.04 -8.36 -9.72
CA GLN A 377 -28.03 -9.07 -10.53
C GLN A 377 -27.48 -9.27 -11.94
N PRO A 378 -27.27 -10.51 -12.39
CA PRO A 378 -26.85 -10.80 -13.73
C PRO A 378 -27.95 -10.46 -14.75
N ARG A 379 -27.53 -10.21 -15.99
CA ARG A 379 -28.42 -10.10 -17.15
C ARG A 379 -29.20 -11.37 -17.44
N ASP A 380 -28.56 -12.49 -17.14
CA ASP A 380 -29.04 -13.83 -17.36
C ASP A 380 -28.87 -14.59 -16.04
N ALA A 381 -29.97 -14.81 -15.31
CA ALA A 381 -29.95 -15.42 -13.98
C ALA A 381 -29.42 -16.87 -14.00
N GLU A 382 -29.55 -17.56 -15.13
CA GLU A 382 -29.05 -18.94 -15.30
C GLU A 382 -27.53 -19.02 -15.09
N ILE A 383 -26.78 -17.93 -15.34
CA ILE A 383 -25.33 -17.89 -15.08
C ILE A 383 -24.98 -18.16 -13.61
N LEU A 384 -25.89 -17.92 -12.66
CA LEU A 384 -25.61 -18.13 -11.24
C LEU A 384 -25.66 -19.60 -10.85
N THR A 385 -26.60 -20.37 -11.41
CA THR A 385 -26.99 -21.67 -10.85
C THR A 385 -27.12 -22.81 -11.87
N ASP A 386 -27.21 -22.51 -13.18
CA ASP A 386 -27.34 -23.54 -14.22
C ASP A 386 -26.00 -24.24 -14.48
N LYS A 387 -25.88 -25.45 -13.94
CA LYS A 387 -24.68 -26.29 -14.03
C LYS A 387 -24.45 -26.90 -15.41
N ASP A 388 -25.42 -26.83 -16.32
CA ASP A 388 -25.24 -27.32 -17.70
C ASP A 388 -24.44 -26.32 -18.56
N ARG A 389 -24.21 -25.09 -18.04
CA ARG A 389 -23.42 -24.05 -18.71
C ARG A 389 -21.96 -24.08 -18.27
N ASP A 390 -21.04 -24.02 -19.22
CA ASP A 390 -19.59 -23.95 -18.96
C ASP A 390 -19.16 -22.65 -18.24
N ASP A 391 -20.02 -21.63 -18.21
CA ASP A 391 -19.69 -20.29 -17.70
C ASP A 391 -20.43 -19.91 -16.41
N ASN A 392 -20.97 -20.91 -15.71
CA ASN A 392 -21.75 -20.72 -14.49
C ASN A 392 -20.88 -20.31 -13.28
N TYR A 393 -21.48 -19.60 -12.33
CA TYR A 393 -20.76 -19.05 -11.18
C TYR A 393 -20.49 -20.09 -10.10
N ILE A 394 -21.24 -21.20 -10.03
CA ILE A 394 -20.93 -22.29 -9.09
C ILE A 394 -19.55 -22.86 -9.39
N ASP A 395 -19.30 -23.22 -10.65
CA ASP A 395 -18.00 -23.76 -11.08
C ASP A 395 -16.90 -22.70 -10.98
N LEU A 396 -17.18 -21.47 -11.42
CA LEU A 396 -16.23 -20.35 -11.30
C LEU A 396 -15.75 -20.15 -9.85
N PHE A 397 -16.66 -20.12 -8.89
CA PHE A 397 -16.31 -19.95 -7.47
C PHE A 397 -15.66 -21.21 -6.89
N THR A 398 -16.08 -22.39 -7.32
CA THR A 398 -15.45 -23.66 -6.92
C THR A 398 -13.99 -23.72 -7.35
N ASP A 399 -13.70 -23.31 -8.59
CA ASP A 399 -12.35 -23.26 -9.14
C ASP A 399 -11.49 -22.18 -8.49
N VAL A 400 -12.02 -20.96 -8.33
CA VAL A 400 -11.27 -19.84 -7.73
C VAL A 400 -10.92 -20.10 -6.27
N PHE A 401 -11.83 -20.74 -5.54
CA PHE A 401 -11.65 -21.11 -4.14
C PHE A 401 -11.32 -22.60 -4.00
N ASP A 402 -10.68 -23.25 -4.98
CA ASP A 402 -10.29 -24.67 -4.84
C ASP A 402 -9.32 -24.89 -3.66
N SER A 403 -8.51 -23.88 -3.37
CA SER A 403 -7.46 -23.88 -2.36
C SER A 403 -7.38 -22.52 -1.67
N GLU A 404 -6.99 -22.56 -0.40
CA GLU A 404 -6.69 -21.44 0.47
C GLU A 404 -5.53 -20.57 -0.05
N ARG A 405 -4.75 -21.08 -1.01
CA ARG A 405 -3.72 -20.34 -1.78
C ARG A 405 -4.23 -18.98 -2.27
N VAL A 406 -5.50 -18.91 -2.71
CA VAL A 406 -6.11 -17.70 -3.27
C VAL A 406 -6.12 -16.52 -2.30
N ILE A 407 -6.26 -16.78 -1.01
CA ILE A 407 -6.24 -15.72 0.00
C ILE A 407 -4.91 -15.62 0.73
N LEU A 408 -4.05 -16.64 0.70
CA LEU A 408 -2.86 -16.81 1.56
C LEU A 408 -2.04 -15.52 1.77
N PHE A 409 -1.79 -14.75 0.72
CA PHE A 409 -1.00 -13.52 0.78
C PHE A 409 -1.79 -12.20 0.86
N ILE A 410 -3.12 -12.23 0.87
CA ILE A 410 -3.97 -11.04 1.03
C ILE A 410 -3.95 -10.54 2.49
N PRO A 411 -3.29 -9.43 2.85
CA PRO A 411 -2.91 -9.14 4.24
C PRO A 411 -4.05 -9.20 5.26
N ASN A 412 -5.17 -8.55 4.95
CA ASN A 412 -6.25 -8.32 5.91
C ASN A 412 -7.37 -9.36 5.83
N ILE A 413 -7.48 -10.13 4.73
CA ILE A 413 -8.51 -11.16 4.62
C ILE A 413 -8.11 -12.38 5.43
N LYS A 414 -8.93 -12.74 6.42
CA LYS A 414 -8.75 -13.95 7.22
C LYS A 414 -9.55 -15.12 6.69
N LYS A 415 -10.79 -14.87 6.26
CA LYS A 415 -11.74 -15.91 5.88
C LYS A 415 -12.58 -15.49 4.70
N VAL A 416 -12.81 -16.42 3.78
CA VAL A 416 -13.82 -16.33 2.72
C VAL A 416 -14.77 -17.51 2.84
N SER A 417 -16.07 -17.23 2.82
CA SER A 417 -17.12 -18.26 2.77
C SER A 417 -17.97 -18.05 1.53
N VAL A 418 -18.23 -19.11 0.76
CA VAL A 418 -19.12 -19.10 -0.40
C VAL A 418 -20.30 -20.00 -0.11
N PHE A 419 -21.48 -19.41 0.01
CA PHE A 419 -22.76 -20.08 0.19
C PHE A 419 -23.43 -20.21 -1.18
N ILE A 420 -23.89 -21.42 -1.50
CA ILE A 420 -24.55 -21.72 -2.77
C ILE A 420 -25.94 -22.23 -2.43
N ASP A 421 -26.97 -21.58 -2.97
CA ASP A 421 -28.35 -22.00 -2.72
C ASP A 421 -28.58 -23.45 -3.16
N GLY A 422 -29.28 -24.22 -2.32
CA GLY A 422 -29.44 -25.66 -2.48
C GLY A 422 -28.23 -26.53 -2.12
N GLN A 423 -27.11 -25.97 -1.62
CA GLN A 423 -26.01 -26.74 -1.02
C GLN A 423 -25.99 -26.58 0.50
N ASP A 424 -25.82 -27.68 1.23
CA ASP A 424 -25.84 -27.68 2.70
C ASP A 424 -24.56 -27.11 3.31
N GLU A 425 -23.40 -27.33 2.68
CA GLU A 425 -22.09 -26.91 3.18
C GLU A 425 -21.47 -25.81 2.30
N PRO A 426 -21.02 -24.68 2.89
CA PRO A 426 -20.35 -23.63 2.14
C PRO A 426 -18.90 -24.00 1.80
N ILE A 427 -18.37 -23.42 0.72
CA ILE A 427 -16.92 -23.45 0.44
C ILE A 427 -16.27 -22.46 1.40
N VAL A 428 -15.44 -22.94 2.32
CA VAL A 428 -14.75 -22.09 3.30
C VAL A 428 -13.25 -22.14 3.06
N ARG A 429 -12.62 -20.98 2.96
CA ARG A 429 -11.16 -20.81 2.97
C ARG A 429 -10.78 -19.87 4.10
N GLU A 430 -9.96 -20.36 5.02
CA GLU A 430 -9.51 -19.61 6.20
C GLU A 430 -7.98 -19.67 6.33
N LYS A 431 -7.37 -18.55 6.69
CA LYS A 431 -5.96 -18.47 7.02
C LYS A 431 -5.73 -18.93 8.45
N ASP A 432 -5.64 -20.24 8.65
CA ASP A 432 -5.34 -20.79 9.97
C ASP A 432 -3.88 -21.26 10.13
N TYR A 433 -3.04 -21.09 9.10
CA TYR A 433 -1.58 -21.36 9.06
C TYR A 433 -1.14 -22.74 9.58
N LYS A 434 -2.05 -23.67 9.86
CA LYS A 434 -1.68 -24.99 10.41
C LYS A 434 -0.94 -25.83 9.37
N ASP A 435 -1.40 -25.74 8.13
CA ASP A 435 -0.90 -26.52 7.00
C ASP A 435 0.15 -25.77 6.17
N TRP A 436 0.48 -24.53 6.56
CA TRP A 436 1.39 -23.64 5.83
C TRP A 436 2.51 -23.13 6.72
N CYS A 437 3.75 -23.24 6.24
CA CYS A 437 4.86 -22.46 6.76
C CYS A 437 4.99 -21.20 5.91
N VAL A 438 4.60 -20.05 6.46
CA VAL A 438 4.66 -18.74 5.79
C VAL A 438 5.70 -17.90 6.49
N SER A 439 6.61 -17.29 5.73
CA SER A 439 7.60 -16.36 6.29
C SER A 439 6.93 -15.10 6.84
N ASP A 440 7.59 -14.44 7.78
CA ASP A 440 7.32 -13.04 8.07
C ASP A 440 7.56 -12.18 6.82
N SER A 441 7.15 -10.91 6.87
CA SER A 441 7.43 -9.96 5.79
C SER A 441 8.91 -9.61 5.77
N LEU A 442 9.64 -10.17 4.80
CA LEU A 442 11.08 -9.94 4.64
C LEU A 442 11.30 -8.67 3.82
N VAL A 443 11.71 -7.59 4.49
CA VAL A 443 11.80 -6.25 3.91
C VAL A 443 13.24 -5.91 3.55
N ASP A 444 13.44 -5.38 2.34
CA ASP A 444 14.72 -4.83 1.89
C ASP A 444 14.57 -3.45 1.26
N ASN A 445 15.69 -2.75 1.11
CA ASN A 445 15.72 -1.43 0.48
C ASN A 445 15.76 -1.55 -1.06
N ILE A 446 15.03 -0.67 -1.72
CA ILE A 446 15.16 -0.44 -3.16
C ILE A 446 16.32 0.53 -3.39
N PRO A 447 17.21 0.26 -4.37
CA PRO A 447 18.29 1.17 -4.74
C PRO A 447 17.80 2.61 -4.98
N GLU A 448 18.59 3.59 -4.54
CA GLU A 448 18.21 5.02 -4.60
C GLU A 448 18.05 5.52 -6.05
N ASP A 449 18.84 4.97 -6.98
CA ASP A 449 18.75 5.28 -8.40
C ASP A 449 17.42 4.80 -9.00
N ILE A 450 16.95 3.61 -8.64
CA ILE A 450 15.64 3.08 -9.05
C ILE A 450 14.52 3.96 -8.49
N THR A 451 14.58 4.30 -7.20
CA THR A 451 13.60 5.20 -6.57
C THR A 451 13.55 6.56 -7.30
N THR A 452 14.72 7.09 -7.65
CA THR A 452 14.86 8.37 -8.36
C THR A 452 14.26 8.31 -9.76
N LYS A 453 14.52 7.23 -10.52
CA LYS A 453 13.90 7.00 -11.84
C LYS A 453 12.38 6.90 -11.76
N ILE A 454 11.85 6.16 -10.78
CA ILE A 454 10.39 6.05 -10.56
C ILE A 454 9.80 7.44 -10.30
N ASN A 455 10.40 8.22 -9.40
CA ASN A 455 9.92 9.55 -9.07
C ASN A 455 10.00 10.50 -10.27
N ASP A 456 11.07 10.46 -11.05
CA ASP A 456 11.23 11.29 -12.25
C ASP A 456 10.09 11.03 -13.25
N VAL A 457 9.80 9.76 -13.57
CA VAL A 457 8.72 9.39 -14.50
C VAL A 457 7.33 9.75 -13.97
N LEU A 458 7.12 9.65 -12.66
CA LEU A 458 5.83 9.98 -12.04
C LEU A 458 5.59 11.49 -11.89
N GLU A 459 6.66 12.30 -11.83
CA GLU A 459 6.58 13.76 -11.63
C GLU A 459 6.74 14.56 -12.92
N ASN A 460 7.49 14.05 -13.91
CA ASN A 460 7.81 14.75 -15.15
C ASN A 460 7.11 14.09 -16.36
N PRO A 461 6.04 14.71 -16.90
CA PRO A 461 5.33 14.17 -18.07
C PRO A 461 6.23 13.98 -19.31
N ASP A 462 7.26 14.81 -19.41
CA ASP A 462 8.26 14.88 -20.49
C ASP A 462 9.50 14.01 -20.25
N SER A 463 9.57 13.27 -19.13
CA SER A 463 10.66 12.31 -18.89
C SER A 463 10.74 11.31 -20.05
N LEU A 464 11.96 10.92 -20.43
CA LEU A 464 12.16 9.86 -21.43
C LEU A 464 11.53 8.57 -20.88
N ARG A 465 10.38 8.19 -21.44
CA ARG A 465 9.70 6.92 -21.13
C ARG A 465 10.44 5.80 -21.86
N SER A 466 11.61 5.42 -21.34
CA SER A 466 12.32 4.21 -21.73
C SER A 466 12.18 3.15 -20.63
N ASP A 467 12.27 1.89 -21.04
CA ASP A 467 12.45 0.74 -20.14
C ASP A 467 11.24 0.35 -19.26
N GLY A 468 10.03 0.80 -19.61
CA GLY A 468 8.76 0.31 -19.07
C GLY A 468 8.29 0.98 -17.77
N TYR A 469 9.00 2.00 -17.29
CA TYR A 469 8.64 2.78 -16.10
C TYR A 469 7.28 3.49 -16.20
N GLU A 470 6.78 3.74 -17.41
CA GLU A 470 5.44 4.31 -17.64
C GLU A 470 4.30 3.41 -17.15
N LYS A 471 4.58 2.13 -16.92
CA LYS A 471 3.63 1.14 -16.38
C LYS A 471 3.57 1.16 -14.85
N ILE A 472 4.50 1.85 -14.20
CA ILE A 472 4.60 1.90 -12.74
C ILE A 472 3.46 2.76 -12.17
N PRO A 473 2.68 2.24 -11.21
CA PRO A 473 1.57 2.99 -10.63
C PRO A 473 2.04 4.18 -9.77
N LYS A 474 1.22 5.24 -9.72
CA LYS A 474 1.50 6.44 -8.88
C LYS A 474 1.75 6.13 -7.40
N LYS A 475 1.21 5.04 -6.85
CA LYS A 475 1.44 4.61 -5.46
C LYS A 475 2.90 4.25 -5.16
N TYR A 476 3.70 3.95 -6.18
CA TYR A 476 5.14 3.69 -6.05
C TYR A 476 5.96 5.00 -6.00
N LYS A 477 5.32 6.16 -5.88
CA LYS A 477 6.03 7.40 -5.57
C LYS A 477 6.77 7.25 -4.24
N ASN A 478 8.06 7.56 -4.22
CA ASN A 478 8.97 7.33 -3.10
C ASN A 478 9.05 5.86 -2.66
N PHE A 479 8.94 4.91 -3.60
CA PHE A 479 9.08 3.48 -3.33
C PHE A 479 10.53 3.11 -2.99
N ARG A 480 10.84 3.13 -1.69
CA ARG A 480 12.20 2.95 -1.14
C ARG A 480 12.45 1.56 -0.56
N LYS A 481 11.41 0.76 -0.37
CA LYS A 481 11.47 -0.56 0.25
C LYS A 481 10.50 -1.50 -0.45
N THR A 482 10.83 -2.78 -0.47
CA THR A 482 9.99 -3.86 -0.97
C THR A 482 9.91 -4.96 0.08
N ALA A 483 8.79 -5.67 0.09
CA ALA A 483 8.59 -6.85 0.92
C ALA A 483 8.46 -8.11 0.05
N VAL A 484 9.12 -9.18 0.52
CA VAL A 484 8.97 -10.53 -0.04
C VAL A 484 8.44 -11.45 1.05
N LYS A 485 7.51 -12.33 0.68
CA LYS A 485 7.05 -13.43 1.54
C LYS A 485 7.14 -14.75 0.80
N PHE A 486 7.46 -15.80 1.53
CA PHE A 486 7.48 -17.16 1.01
C PHE A 486 6.49 -18.03 1.75
N ALA A 487 5.98 -19.05 1.08
CA ALA A 487 5.17 -20.07 1.73
C ALA A 487 5.42 -21.46 1.15
N CYS A 488 5.44 -22.47 2.02
CA CYS A 488 5.41 -23.87 1.63
C CYS A 488 4.39 -24.64 2.48
N LYS A 489 4.00 -25.83 2.01
CA LYS A 489 3.12 -26.71 2.79
C LYS A 489 3.89 -27.31 3.97
N ARG A 490 3.18 -27.67 5.03
CA ARG A 490 3.77 -28.22 6.25
C ARG A 490 2.91 -29.34 6.81
N ILE A 491 3.54 -30.45 7.21
CA ILE A 491 2.92 -31.51 8.00
C ILE A 491 3.81 -31.77 9.22
N GLY A 492 3.36 -31.32 10.39
CA GLY A 492 4.18 -31.40 11.61
C GLY A 492 5.48 -30.61 11.45
N ARG A 493 6.63 -31.29 11.53
CA ARG A 493 7.98 -30.72 11.33
C ARG A 493 8.47 -30.79 9.88
N LYS A 494 7.76 -31.50 9.00
CA LYS A 494 8.18 -31.70 7.62
C LYS A 494 7.62 -30.60 6.74
N LEU A 495 8.50 -29.87 6.07
CA LEU A 495 8.13 -28.94 4.99
C LEU A 495 7.93 -29.71 3.69
N LEU A 496 6.98 -29.29 2.88
CA LEU A 496 6.62 -29.95 1.63
C LEU A 496 6.69 -28.94 0.49
N PRO A 497 7.34 -29.32 -0.63
CA PRO A 497 7.21 -28.65 -1.91
C PRO A 497 5.75 -28.36 -2.27
N VAL A 498 5.55 -27.23 -2.92
CA VAL A 498 4.26 -26.81 -3.46
C VAL A 498 4.28 -27.06 -4.96
N ASP A 499 3.51 -28.04 -5.42
CA ASP A 499 3.30 -28.28 -6.85
C ASP A 499 2.56 -27.10 -7.49
N ASP A 500 2.89 -26.83 -8.76
CA ASP A 500 2.34 -25.74 -9.57
C ASP A 500 2.39 -24.39 -8.84
N ALA A 501 3.53 -24.10 -8.21
CA ALA A 501 3.73 -22.84 -7.51
C ALA A 501 3.79 -21.68 -8.51
N ILE A 502 3.01 -20.64 -8.23
CA ILE A 502 2.96 -19.42 -9.01
C ILE A 502 3.40 -18.24 -8.14
N LEU A 503 3.83 -17.17 -8.79
CA LEU A 503 4.15 -15.91 -8.16
C LEU A 503 2.87 -15.17 -7.75
N TYR A 504 2.94 -14.44 -6.63
CA TYR A 504 1.88 -13.61 -6.11
C TYR A 504 2.31 -12.14 -6.09
N CYS A 505 1.43 -11.27 -6.57
CA CYS A 505 1.48 -9.83 -6.32
C CYS A 505 0.31 -9.50 -5.39
N TYR A 506 0.32 -10.09 -4.19
CA TYR A 506 -0.78 -10.24 -3.22
C TYR A 506 -1.94 -11.13 -3.66
N LEU A 507 -2.20 -11.17 -4.97
CA LEU A 507 -3.07 -12.15 -5.63
C LEU A 507 -2.28 -13.02 -6.62
N PRO A 508 -2.81 -14.19 -6.99
CA PRO A 508 -2.21 -15.07 -7.98
C PRO A 508 -1.90 -14.39 -9.32
N ALA A 509 -0.62 -14.31 -9.70
CA ALA A 509 -0.21 -14.05 -11.08
C ALA A 509 -0.15 -15.40 -11.80
N LYS A 510 -1.32 -15.93 -12.18
CA LYS A 510 -1.52 -17.34 -12.61
C LYS A 510 -0.57 -17.85 -13.69
N ARG A 511 -0.03 -16.98 -14.54
CA ARG A 511 0.89 -17.34 -15.63
C ARG A 511 2.37 -17.24 -15.23
N ALA A 512 2.67 -16.52 -14.15
CA ALA A 512 4.01 -16.36 -13.60
C ALA A 512 4.46 -17.60 -12.81
N ASP A 513 4.63 -18.71 -13.53
CA ASP A 513 5.28 -19.93 -13.03
C ASP A 513 6.79 -19.85 -13.30
N TRP A 514 7.59 -19.77 -12.23
CA TRP A 514 9.06 -19.77 -12.30
C TRP A 514 9.65 -21.18 -12.13
N GLY A 515 8.84 -22.17 -11.81
CA GLY A 515 9.29 -23.55 -11.54
C GLY A 515 9.80 -23.79 -10.14
N PHE A 516 9.60 -22.82 -9.25
CA PHE A 516 9.91 -22.98 -7.85
C PHE A 516 8.96 -23.95 -7.20
N ASN A 517 9.41 -24.55 -6.10
CA ASN A 517 8.65 -25.53 -5.33
C ASN A 517 8.07 -24.90 -4.05
N PHE A 518 7.91 -23.58 -4.05
CA PHE A 518 7.37 -22.78 -2.96
C PHE A 518 6.64 -21.58 -3.55
N LEU A 519 5.67 -21.04 -2.81
CA LEU A 519 4.96 -19.83 -3.20
C LEU A 519 5.79 -18.61 -2.82
N MET A 520 5.78 -17.59 -3.68
CA MET A 520 6.47 -16.33 -3.46
C MET A 520 5.52 -15.17 -3.71
N ASN A 521 5.45 -14.25 -2.76
CA ASN A 521 4.70 -13.00 -2.86
C ASN A 521 5.64 -11.80 -2.84
N THR A 522 5.45 -10.87 -3.77
CA THR A 522 6.32 -9.69 -3.95
C THR A 522 5.53 -8.42 -4.25
N ASP A 523 6.18 -7.27 -4.12
CA ASP A 523 5.68 -5.96 -4.59
C ASP A 523 5.90 -5.72 -6.09
N MET A 524 6.20 -6.77 -6.88
CA MET A 524 6.37 -6.64 -8.33
C MET A 524 5.14 -6.02 -8.98
N VAL A 525 5.37 -5.26 -10.05
CA VAL A 525 4.30 -4.65 -10.85
C VAL A 525 3.68 -5.73 -11.75
N PRO A 526 2.40 -6.09 -11.55
CA PRO A 526 1.72 -7.04 -12.42
C PRO A 526 1.34 -6.37 -13.75
N ASN A 527 1.07 -7.19 -14.76
CA ASN A 527 0.65 -6.71 -16.06
C ASN A 527 -0.76 -6.06 -16.05
N GLY A 528 -1.22 -5.58 -17.20
CA GLY A 528 -2.56 -5.02 -17.38
C GLY A 528 -3.70 -5.92 -16.84
N GLN A 529 -3.62 -7.22 -17.16
CA GLN A 529 -4.60 -8.27 -16.84
C GLN A 529 -4.44 -8.90 -15.44
N ARG A 530 -3.34 -8.56 -14.75
CA ARG A 530 -2.89 -9.09 -13.45
C ARG A 530 -2.67 -10.60 -13.37
N ASP A 531 -2.56 -11.28 -14.49
CA ASP A 531 -2.29 -12.72 -14.56
C ASP A 531 -0.79 -13.04 -14.71
N ASP A 532 0.06 -12.02 -14.90
CA ASP A 532 1.52 -12.11 -15.07
C ASP A 532 2.22 -10.85 -14.52
N ILE A 533 3.54 -10.81 -14.59
CA ILE A 533 4.37 -9.65 -14.19
C ILE A 533 4.87 -8.85 -15.39
N GLU A 534 5.14 -7.55 -15.18
CA GLU A 534 5.76 -6.70 -16.19
C GLU A 534 7.28 -6.94 -16.28
N ASP A 535 7.80 -6.95 -17.50
CA ASP A 535 9.24 -7.02 -17.77
C ASP A 535 9.83 -5.59 -17.70
N ILE A 536 10.23 -5.18 -16.49
CA ILE A 536 10.74 -3.84 -16.16
C ILE A 536 11.87 -3.91 -15.14
N GLU A 537 12.78 -2.91 -15.17
CA GLU A 537 13.96 -2.85 -14.29
C GLU A 537 13.61 -3.00 -12.80
N LEU A 538 12.50 -2.42 -12.34
CA LEU A 538 12.04 -2.55 -10.95
C LEU A 538 11.76 -4.02 -10.57
N ASN A 539 11.11 -4.79 -11.44
CA ASN A 539 10.78 -6.19 -11.15
C ASN A 539 12.04 -7.07 -11.15
N HIS A 540 13.03 -6.76 -12.00
CA HIS A 540 14.35 -7.40 -11.98
C HIS A 540 15.11 -7.14 -10.67
N VAL A 541 15.06 -5.91 -10.17
CA VAL A 541 15.61 -5.57 -8.84
C VAL A 541 14.88 -6.32 -7.72
N ILE A 542 13.55 -6.42 -7.80
CA ILE A 542 12.78 -7.20 -6.81
C ILE A 542 13.11 -8.69 -6.89
N ALA A 543 13.41 -9.25 -8.08
CA ALA A 543 13.82 -10.65 -8.24
C ALA A 543 15.15 -10.94 -7.54
N ARG A 544 16.15 -10.05 -7.69
CA ARG A 544 17.42 -10.10 -6.94
C ARG A 544 17.19 -10.06 -5.43
N ILE A 545 16.41 -9.08 -4.98
CA ILE A 545 16.05 -8.97 -3.55
C ILE A 545 15.34 -10.25 -3.07
N ALA A 546 14.46 -10.83 -3.87
CA ALA A 546 13.79 -12.08 -3.51
C ALA A 546 14.77 -13.25 -3.39
N GLY A 547 15.79 -13.36 -4.25
CA GLY A 547 16.86 -14.36 -4.13
C GLY A 547 17.61 -14.24 -2.80
N LYS A 548 18.01 -13.01 -2.46
CA LYS A 548 18.59 -12.67 -1.16
C LYS A 548 17.69 -13.03 0.02
N GLN A 549 16.41 -12.63 -0.03
CA GLN A 549 15.48 -12.90 1.06
C GLN A 549 15.14 -14.39 1.19
N PHE A 550 15.16 -15.15 0.10
CA PHE A 550 14.99 -16.60 0.13
C PHE A 550 16.12 -17.27 0.92
N PHE A 551 17.38 -16.85 0.73
CA PHE A 551 18.50 -17.30 1.56
C PHE A 551 18.22 -17.04 3.06
N TYR A 552 17.81 -15.83 3.42
CA TYR A 552 17.52 -15.50 4.82
C TYR A 552 16.33 -16.31 5.37
N TRP A 553 15.33 -16.62 4.55
CA TRP A 553 14.24 -17.50 4.96
C TRP A 553 14.74 -18.93 5.25
N ILE A 554 15.55 -19.51 4.37
CA ILE A 554 16.17 -20.82 4.59
C ILE A 554 17.03 -20.81 5.87
N LYS A 555 17.84 -19.77 6.07
CA LYS A 555 18.66 -19.58 7.28
C LYS A 555 17.80 -19.49 8.55
N GLN A 556 16.67 -18.78 8.51
CA GLN A 556 15.71 -18.70 9.62
C GLN A 556 15.05 -20.05 9.92
N LEU A 557 14.64 -20.79 8.88
CA LEU A 557 14.03 -22.12 9.04
C LEU A 557 15.01 -23.10 9.71
N ILE A 558 16.28 -23.09 9.30
CA ILE A 558 17.33 -23.91 9.92
C ILE A 558 17.56 -23.49 11.38
N ALA A 559 17.72 -22.19 11.63
CA ALA A 559 18.00 -21.65 12.95
C ALA A 559 16.86 -21.85 13.96
N SER A 560 15.62 -22.00 13.47
CA SER A 560 14.46 -22.27 14.34
C SER A 560 14.51 -23.62 15.04
N GLU A 561 15.22 -24.61 14.47
CA GLU A 561 15.19 -26.02 14.87
C GLU A 561 13.77 -26.65 14.89
N GLU A 562 12.76 -25.96 14.36
CA GLU A 562 11.37 -26.42 14.35
C GLU A 562 11.11 -27.48 13.27
N TYR A 563 11.90 -27.47 12.20
CA TYR A 563 11.65 -28.27 11.00
C TYR A 563 12.76 -29.28 10.73
N ASP A 564 12.43 -30.29 9.93
CA ASP A 564 13.39 -31.31 9.52
C ASP A 564 14.33 -30.72 8.45
N LEU A 565 15.64 -30.80 8.69
CA LEU A 565 16.65 -30.18 7.82
C LEU A 565 16.56 -30.64 6.36
N ASP A 566 16.37 -31.94 6.12
CA ASP A 566 16.19 -32.50 4.78
C ASP A 566 15.02 -31.84 4.03
N SER A 567 13.92 -31.55 4.73
CA SER A 567 12.74 -30.92 4.16
C SER A 567 12.93 -29.43 3.87
N ILE A 568 13.80 -28.74 4.62
CA ILE A 568 14.17 -27.35 4.33
C ILE A 568 14.99 -27.30 3.03
N PHE A 569 16.01 -28.16 2.89
CA PHE A 569 16.84 -28.20 1.67
C PHE A 569 16.06 -28.67 0.45
N ALA A 570 14.97 -29.43 0.62
CA ALA A 570 14.05 -29.79 -0.46
C ALA A 570 13.30 -28.58 -1.08
N LEU A 571 13.26 -27.44 -0.39
CA LEU A 571 12.65 -26.20 -0.92
C LEU A 571 13.56 -25.47 -1.92
N ILE A 572 14.88 -25.70 -1.86
CA ILE A 572 15.82 -25.07 -2.78
C ILE A 572 15.63 -25.70 -4.17
N PRO A 573 15.20 -24.91 -5.17
CA PRO A 573 14.80 -25.45 -6.46
C PRO A 573 16.00 -25.83 -7.31
N ASP A 574 15.79 -26.72 -8.28
CA ASP A 574 16.76 -26.89 -9.35
C ASP A 574 16.67 -25.70 -10.32
N PHE A 575 17.52 -24.69 -10.12
CA PHE A 575 17.50 -23.48 -10.95
C PHE A 575 17.74 -23.76 -12.44
N ASP A 576 18.50 -24.79 -12.81
CA ASP A 576 18.72 -25.15 -14.22
C ASP A 576 17.44 -25.69 -14.87
N GLU A 577 16.66 -26.47 -14.14
CA GLU A 577 15.32 -26.88 -14.56
C GLU A 577 14.35 -25.69 -14.62
N CYS A 578 14.42 -24.78 -13.63
CA CYS A 578 13.59 -23.57 -13.61
C CYS A 578 13.84 -22.70 -14.84
N LYS A 579 15.12 -22.44 -15.19
CA LYS A 579 15.54 -21.64 -16.34
C LYS A 579 15.11 -22.19 -17.70
N LYS A 580 14.60 -23.44 -17.79
CA LYS A 580 13.96 -23.96 -19.01
C LYS A 580 12.70 -23.17 -19.37
N ARG A 581 12.09 -22.46 -18.41
CA ARG A 581 11.02 -21.48 -18.61
C ARG A 581 11.59 -20.21 -19.22
N ARG A 582 11.76 -20.23 -20.55
CA ARG A 582 12.50 -19.21 -21.30
C ARG A 582 12.02 -17.77 -21.06
N PHE A 583 10.73 -17.57 -20.78
CA PHE A 583 10.16 -16.24 -20.54
C PHE A 583 10.63 -15.62 -19.21
N TYR A 584 10.88 -16.44 -18.18
CA TYR A 584 11.31 -15.97 -16.85
C TYR A 584 12.80 -16.17 -16.60
N LYS A 585 13.56 -16.62 -17.60
CA LYS A 585 14.96 -17.01 -17.46
C LYS A 585 15.80 -15.92 -16.77
N ALA A 586 15.70 -14.67 -17.22
CA ALA A 586 16.47 -13.56 -16.66
C ALA A 586 16.15 -13.31 -15.17
N PHE A 587 14.86 -13.31 -14.80
CA PHE A 587 14.44 -13.18 -13.40
C PHE A 587 14.95 -14.32 -12.52
N ILE A 588 14.94 -15.55 -13.04
CA ILE A 588 15.43 -16.73 -12.33
C ILE A 588 16.96 -16.68 -12.17
N GLU A 589 17.69 -16.25 -13.19
CA GLU A 589 19.15 -16.04 -13.11
C GLU A 589 19.50 -14.99 -12.06
N GLU A 590 18.82 -13.85 -12.07
CA GLU A 590 19.00 -12.78 -11.07
C GLU A 590 18.67 -13.21 -9.64
N PHE A 591 17.60 -14.00 -9.45
CA PHE A 591 17.27 -14.59 -8.16
C PHE A 591 18.36 -15.59 -7.72
N GLN A 592 18.81 -16.44 -8.64
CA GLN A 592 19.81 -17.48 -8.39
C GLN A 592 21.16 -16.84 -8.00
N GLU A 593 21.62 -15.84 -8.73
CA GLU A 593 22.91 -15.17 -8.50
C GLU A 593 23.01 -14.60 -7.06
N GLU A 594 21.97 -13.92 -6.60
CA GLU A 594 21.94 -13.35 -5.23
C GLU A 594 21.86 -14.44 -4.15
N PHE A 595 21.10 -15.50 -4.40
CA PHE A 595 21.04 -16.64 -3.49
C PHE A 595 22.40 -17.36 -3.39
N GLU A 596 23.04 -17.62 -4.53
CA GLU A 596 24.34 -18.31 -4.62
C GLU A 596 25.48 -17.49 -4.02
N THR A 597 25.47 -16.15 -4.21
CA THR A 597 26.44 -15.26 -3.56
C THR A 597 26.37 -15.41 -2.02
N LEU A 598 25.17 -15.48 -1.45
CA LEU A 598 25.01 -15.53 0.00
C LEU A 598 25.35 -16.88 0.62
N ILE A 599 25.16 -18.00 -0.09
CA ILE A 599 25.58 -19.31 0.47
C ILE A 599 27.11 -19.43 0.58
N GLU A 600 27.86 -18.65 -0.21
CA GLU A 600 29.32 -18.51 -0.13
C GLU A 600 29.77 -17.53 0.96
N GLU A 601 29.06 -16.41 1.12
CA GLU A 601 29.45 -15.33 2.04
C GLU A 601 28.93 -15.49 3.48
N GLU A 602 27.79 -16.14 3.68
CA GLU A 602 27.08 -16.17 4.96
C GLU A 602 26.89 -17.59 5.51
N PRO A 603 27.38 -17.87 6.74
CA PRO A 603 27.21 -19.20 7.34
C PRO A 603 25.75 -19.52 7.63
N PHE A 604 25.31 -20.71 7.22
CA PHE A 604 23.92 -21.17 7.42
C PHE A 604 23.75 -22.69 7.52
N VAL A 605 24.73 -23.48 7.08
CA VAL A 605 24.64 -24.94 7.16
C VAL A 605 25.15 -25.42 8.53
N PRO A 606 24.36 -26.20 9.28
CA PRO A 606 24.81 -26.78 10.53
C PRO A 606 25.84 -27.89 10.28
N CYS A 607 27.01 -27.75 10.90
CA CYS A 607 28.18 -28.59 10.71
C CYS A 607 28.77 -29.06 12.04
N VAL A 608 29.72 -29.98 11.94
CA VAL A 608 30.56 -30.50 13.03
C VAL A 608 32.02 -30.32 12.60
N ASN A 609 32.80 -29.59 13.40
CA ASN A 609 34.21 -29.35 13.14
C ASN A 609 35.09 -30.53 13.63
N LYS A 610 36.42 -30.41 13.48
CA LYS A 610 37.38 -31.46 13.91
C LYS A 610 37.30 -31.81 15.40
N ASP A 611 36.87 -30.88 16.24
CA ASP A 611 36.79 -31.03 17.70
C ASP A 611 35.42 -31.60 18.12
N GLY A 612 34.54 -31.91 17.16
CA GLY A 612 33.19 -32.41 17.42
C GLY A 612 32.19 -31.31 17.82
N GLU A 613 32.58 -30.04 17.75
CA GLU A 613 31.73 -28.90 18.10
C GLU A 613 30.79 -28.54 16.96
N ARG A 614 29.56 -28.15 17.31
CA ARG A 614 28.58 -27.67 16.32
C ARG A 614 28.93 -26.26 15.88
N THR A 615 29.05 -26.06 14.57
CA THR A 615 29.24 -24.75 13.94
C THR A 615 28.21 -24.52 12.84
N PHE A 616 28.16 -23.28 12.34
CA PHE A 616 27.50 -22.97 11.09
C PHE A 616 28.57 -22.54 10.10
N GLU A 617 28.52 -23.08 8.89
CA GLU A 617 29.51 -22.81 7.85
C GLU A 617 28.86 -22.29 6.56
N CYS A 618 29.65 -21.55 5.78
CA CYS A 618 29.37 -21.25 4.38
C CYS A 618 29.59 -22.51 3.53
N ILE A 619 29.01 -22.54 2.33
CA ILE A 619 29.12 -23.69 1.43
C ILE A 619 30.58 -24.06 1.10
N ASP A 620 31.44 -23.05 1.00
CA ASP A 620 32.86 -23.18 0.68
C ASP A 620 33.71 -23.78 1.80
N ASN A 621 33.15 -23.94 3.00
CA ASN A 621 33.84 -24.52 4.16
C ASN A 621 33.36 -25.95 4.49
N ILE A 622 32.55 -26.56 3.62
CA ILE A 622 31.89 -27.83 3.89
C ILE A 622 32.56 -28.97 3.16
N ILE A 623 32.93 -30.01 3.91
CA ILE A 623 33.48 -31.25 3.37
C ILE A 623 32.36 -32.07 2.75
N ASN A 624 32.49 -32.38 1.45
CA ASN A 624 31.56 -33.23 0.71
C ASN A 624 32.09 -34.68 0.66
N ASP A 625 31.73 -35.47 1.68
CA ASP A 625 32.02 -36.91 1.74
C ASP A 625 31.12 -37.71 0.79
N MET A 626 31.59 -37.94 -0.45
CA MET A 626 30.90 -38.78 -1.44
C MET A 626 31.03 -40.28 -1.14
N THR A 627 31.95 -40.68 -0.25
CA THR A 627 32.14 -42.09 0.14
C THR A 627 31.05 -42.58 1.09
N ARG A 628 30.40 -41.64 1.79
CA ARG A 628 29.38 -41.87 2.82
C ARG A 628 29.91 -42.60 4.06
N MET A 629 31.23 -42.73 4.21
CA MET A 629 31.83 -43.39 5.37
C MET A 629 31.45 -42.68 6.66
N THR A 630 31.41 -41.34 6.65
CA THR A 630 31.04 -40.56 7.83
C THR A 630 29.54 -40.68 8.11
N ALA A 631 28.70 -40.66 7.07
CA ALA A 631 27.23 -40.75 7.18
C ALA A 631 26.73 -42.08 7.77
N PHE A 632 27.48 -43.17 7.55
CA PHE A 632 27.18 -44.51 8.07
C PHE A 632 27.98 -44.88 9.32
N GLY A 633 28.79 -43.95 9.85
CA GLY A 633 29.60 -44.19 11.05
C GLY A 633 30.69 -45.24 10.86
N VAL A 634 31.20 -45.41 9.62
CA VAL A 634 32.34 -46.30 9.32
C VAL A 634 33.62 -45.76 9.97
N ILE A 635 33.72 -44.44 10.07
CA ILE A 635 34.81 -43.70 10.70
C ILE A 635 34.20 -42.51 11.46
N SER A 636 34.80 -42.12 12.59
CA SER A 636 34.36 -40.93 13.31
C SER A 636 34.63 -39.66 12.51
N ASP A 637 33.81 -38.63 12.73
CA ASP A 637 33.93 -37.34 12.04
C ASP A 637 35.32 -36.73 12.24
N GLU A 638 35.83 -36.74 13.47
CA GLU A 638 37.19 -36.28 13.83
C GLU A 638 38.28 -37.05 13.07
N ASN A 639 38.23 -38.38 13.07
CA ASN A 639 39.24 -39.20 12.39
C ASN A 639 39.20 -38.99 10.89
N PHE A 640 38.00 -38.83 10.30
CA PHE A 640 37.87 -38.56 8.87
C PHE A 640 38.47 -37.21 8.49
N ILE A 641 38.13 -36.15 9.22
CA ILE A 641 38.65 -34.80 8.99
C ILE A 641 40.18 -34.78 9.09
N ASN A 642 40.73 -35.41 10.14
CA ASN A 642 42.17 -35.48 10.36
C ASN A 642 42.89 -36.34 9.31
N LEU A 643 42.32 -37.50 8.94
CA LEU A 643 42.88 -38.38 7.92
C LEU A 643 42.98 -37.70 6.55
N MET A 644 41.94 -36.95 6.19
CA MET A 644 41.90 -36.24 4.91
C MET A 644 42.72 -34.94 4.94
N GLY A 645 43.23 -34.52 6.10
CA GLY A 645 43.97 -33.26 6.24
C GLY A 645 43.09 -32.03 6.04
N LEU A 646 41.81 -32.13 6.40
CA LEU A 646 40.77 -31.11 6.19
C LEU A 646 40.42 -30.37 7.49
N SER A 647 41.37 -30.21 8.40
CA SER A 647 41.14 -29.67 9.76
C SER A 647 40.67 -28.21 9.81
N ASP A 648 40.71 -27.48 8.70
CA ASP A 648 40.20 -26.11 8.57
C ASP A 648 38.73 -26.06 8.09
N TYR A 649 38.14 -27.23 7.79
CA TYR A 649 36.80 -27.39 7.24
C TYR A 649 35.94 -28.26 8.15
N SER A 650 34.63 -28.25 7.89
CA SER A 650 33.66 -28.96 8.73
C SER A 650 32.81 -29.95 7.93
N LEU A 651 32.39 -31.03 8.60
CA LEU A 651 31.42 -31.98 8.03
C LEU A 651 29.99 -31.50 8.32
N PRO A 652 29.02 -31.68 7.40
CA PRO A 652 27.62 -31.44 7.71
C PRO A 652 27.15 -32.31 8.88
N VAL A 653 26.20 -31.85 9.69
CA VAL A 653 25.56 -32.69 10.71
C VAL A 653 25.01 -33.98 10.09
N ASN A 654 24.99 -35.08 10.85
CA ASN A 654 24.66 -36.40 10.32
C ASN A 654 23.29 -36.47 9.61
N ALA A 655 22.29 -35.71 10.08
CA ALA A 655 20.99 -35.62 9.42
C ALA A 655 21.10 -35.14 7.96
N LEU A 656 21.96 -34.16 7.69
CA LEU A 656 22.21 -33.64 6.35
C LEU A 656 23.05 -34.60 5.50
N ARG A 657 24.00 -35.31 6.10
CA ARG A 657 24.78 -36.35 5.39
C ARG A 657 23.90 -37.50 4.89
N GLN A 658 22.72 -37.70 5.49
CA GLN A 658 21.75 -38.71 5.05
C GLN A 658 20.76 -38.18 4.02
N SER A 659 20.49 -36.88 4.01
CA SER A 659 19.61 -36.19 3.04
C SER A 659 20.04 -36.42 1.58
N GLU A 660 19.08 -36.61 0.68
CA GLU A 660 19.34 -36.63 -0.77
C GLU A 660 19.32 -35.21 -1.37
N PHE A 661 18.41 -34.36 -0.90
CA PHE A 661 18.31 -32.97 -1.34
C PHE A 661 19.57 -32.18 -1.02
N PHE A 662 20.09 -32.31 0.21
CA PHE A 662 21.30 -31.62 0.61
C PHE A 662 22.55 -32.13 -0.13
N LYS A 663 22.60 -33.42 -0.50
CA LYS A 663 23.70 -33.95 -1.34
C LYS A 663 23.68 -33.36 -2.74
N ASN A 664 22.50 -33.25 -3.35
CA ASN A 664 22.36 -32.62 -4.65
C ASN A 664 22.74 -31.13 -4.60
N PHE A 665 22.35 -30.45 -3.52
CA PHE A 665 22.77 -29.08 -3.23
C PHE A 665 24.31 -28.98 -3.12
N LEU A 666 24.95 -29.80 -2.28
CA LEU A 666 26.42 -29.82 -2.18
C LEU A 666 27.10 -30.19 -3.50
N TYR A 667 26.56 -31.12 -4.26
CA TYR A 667 27.15 -31.50 -5.56
C TYR A 667 27.23 -30.32 -6.53
N LYS A 668 26.26 -29.40 -6.48
CA LYS A 668 26.22 -28.22 -7.34
C LYS A 668 27.11 -27.08 -6.85
N HIS A 669 27.17 -26.86 -5.54
CA HIS A 669 27.78 -25.65 -4.96
C HIS A 669 29.10 -25.90 -4.21
N SER A 670 29.46 -27.15 -3.89
CA SER A 670 30.70 -27.45 -3.16
C SER A 670 31.93 -27.21 -4.03
N PRO A 671 32.98 -26.55 -3.51
CA PRO A 671 34.27 -26.48 -4.16
C PRO A 671 34.84 -27.86 -4.45
N SER A 672 35.41 -28.06 -5.64
CA SER A 672 35.97 -29.37 -6.04
C SER A 672 37.10 -29.87 -5.12
N SER A 673 37.78 -28.95 -4.42
CA SER A 673 38.84 -29.27 -3.45
C SER A 673 38.35 -29.92 -2.16
N LEU A 674 37.06 -29.80 -1.84
CA LEU A 674 36.44 -30.35 -0.63
C LEU A 674 35.62 -31.62 -0.90
N VAL A 675 35.64 -32.11 -2.13
CA VAL A 675 34.97 -33.34 -2.53
C VAL A 675 35.89 -34.53 -2.25
N VAL A 676 35.49 -35.39 -1.32
CA VAL A 676 36.21 -36.62 -0.98
C VAL A 676 35.53 -37.82 -1.63
N LYS A 677 36.24 -38.45 -2.56
CA LYS A 677 35.81 -39.66 -3.28
C LYS A 677 36.55 -40.88 -2.74
N VAL A 678 36.10 -42.06 -3.17
CA VAL A 678 36.68 -43.35 -2.75
C VAL A 678 38.17 -43.42 -3.12
N ASP A 679 38.56 -42.94 -4.30
CA ASP A 679 39.96 -42.94 -4.76
C ASP A 679 40.86 -42.06 -3.87
N ASP A 680 40.33 -40.97 -3.30
CA ASP A 680 41.08 -40.10 -2.40
C ASP A 680 41.39 -40.80 -1.07
N ILE A 681 40.43 -41.59 -0.56
CA ILE A 681 40.63 -42.44 0.63
C ILE A 681 41.64 -43.54 0.34
N VAL A 682 41.54 -44.21 -0.83
CA VAL A 682 42.49 -45.25 -1.23
C VAL A 682 43.91 -44.69 -1.31
N ALA A 683 44.09 -43.50 -1.90
CA ALA A 683 45.38 -42.82 -1.95
C ALA A 683 45.91 -42.51 -0.54
N LYS A 684 45.04 -42.08 0.39
CA LYS A 684 45.42 -41.86 1.79
C LYS A 684 45.83 -43.14 2.50
N CYS A 685 45.22 -44.28 2.19
CA CYS A 685 45.59 -45.56 2.76
C CYS A 685 47.03 -45.98 2.42
N GLU A 686 47.59 -45.52 1.31
CA GLU A 686 48.98 -45.82 0.91
C GLU A 686 50.01 -44.94 1.63
N GLU A 687 49.58 -43.87 2.31
CA GLU A 687 50.48 -42.96 3.04
C GLU A 687 51.00 -43.57 4.35
N VAL A 688 52.26 -43.30 4.66
CA VAL A 688 52.94 -43.78 5.89
C VAL A 688 52.19 -43.34 7.16
N ASN A 689 51.53 -42.18 7.13
CA ASN A 689 50.77 -41.67 8.27
C ASN A 689 49.51 -42.50 8.54
N PHE A 690 48.78 -42.93 7.51
CA PHE A 690 47.64 -43.82 7.67
C PHE A 690 48.08 -45.20 8.18
N GLN A 691 49.17 -45.75 7.64
CA GLN A 691 49.71 -47.04 8.09
C GLN A 691 50.12 -47.01 9.58
N LYS A 692 50.55 -45.85 10.10
CA LYS A 692 50.81 -45.65 11.53
C LYS A 692 49.52 -45.51 12.34
N TRP A 693 48.52 -44.80 11.83
CA TRP A 693 47.21 -44.66 12.47
C TRP A 693 46.49 -46.01 12.60
N LEU A 694 46.53 -46.84 11.55
CA LEU A 694 45.96 -48.19 11.50
C LEU A 694 46.67 -49.18 12.45
N ALA A 695 47.94 -48.92 12.79
CA ALA A 695 48.69 -49.77 13.72
C ALA A 695 48.29 -49.55 15.19
N ASP A 696 47.51 -48.52 15.50
CA ASP A 696 46.92 -48.31 16.83
C ASP A 696 45.66 -49.16 16.99
N THR A 697 45.68 -50.07 17.96
CA THR A 697 44.58 -51.01 18.24
C THR A 697 43.26 -50.38 18.71
N GLN A 698 43.25 -49.07 19.01
CA GLN A 698 42.03 -48.34 19.37
C GLN A 698 41.31 -47.71 18.17
N ASN A 699 41.96 -47.66 17.01
CA ASN A 699 41.41 -47.19 15.73
C ASN A 699 40.90 -48.37 14.88
#